data_AF-A0A653G216-F1
#
_entry.id   AF-A0A653G216-F1
#
_cell.length_a   1.000
_cell.length_b   1.000
_cell.length_c   1.000
_cell.angle_alpha   90.00
_cell.angle_beta   90.00
_cell.angle_gamma   90.00
#
_symmetry.space_group_name_H-M   'P 1'
#
loop_
_entity.id
_entity.type
_entity.pdbx_description
1 polymer ?
#
loop_
_entity_poly.entity_id
_entity_poly.type
_entity_poly.pdbx_seq_one_letter_code
_entity_poly.pdbx_strand_id
1 'polypeptide(L)'
;MIWADREAKRLKERSLPLEWADDMKTPSGRVHVGSLRGVIVHDLIYKALKEIRVNSKFSYVFNDMDPMDGMPSYLDANKWGKYMGMPLYKIPSPEPGFKSFADYFAQEFISVFNSINCHPQIIWSSELHRSGKMNEVIKLILDKADVVRDIYKKVVKKERSPNWYPYNPICEKCGKISTTSVFKWDGKYVYYRCEPKMVEWAEGCGYEGKVEPINENGKLVWKLDWPAHWKVIGITIESSGKDHMSSGGSYDMGIHFCKEVLGINPPDALGGYEWFTIGGKKMSSSKGIGSSAKDVSEILPPDLLRFLLVRTPIKTHLDFDPVGDTIPNLFDDYDRCLNAYFLKLENKLPKDKAGEVAADYARIMELSEVKLLPKTRLYIPRFRTIANLLKSKNNDLINFFETQKKSELAAEEKAILEERIKYAKIYLEKYSQEKTELIKTEKFIASDLQKEFLLQSIKRLKCLNSKDNKEQIQQTIFESIKSSGIKPKEAFGVIYQTLTGKSFGPKIGELIIDIGFEKALELLHFDTNNHKPITNNQTLYPDFTDKKIFSIDVEVAKKYPSINIGIAIIKNVNIKKSDPNLTAEINQFIQSQSHLSNEVINSYPEVLTYRKLYKDMGLDWHSKRPSPEALLRRIALGKGLYEINTCVDAYNLIVMKHHVSIGAFDYNKLKFPTLLRFPKAGEETLLLGDKEPTKYKSTDLAYFDQIGGYNIYFNYRDAQRTCVTEKTRDIVLNIDGVYDISRPQVEKSLKESIEIIVKYCGGEVESAGIVSAAQI
;
A
#
# COMPACT_ATOMS: atom_id res chain seq x y z
N MET A 1 -16.99 -10.72 20.21
CA MET A 1 -15.87 -10.77 21.18
C MET A 1 -14.56 -10.52 20.46
N ILE A 2 -13.78 -9.53 20.90
CA ILE A 2 -12.51 -9.12 20.28
C ILE A 2 -11.45 -10.23 20.39
N TRP A 3 -10.53 -10.27 19.42
CA TRP A 3 -9.54 -11.35 19.30
C TRP A 3 -8.65 -11.49 20.54
N ALA A 4 -8.19 -10.37 21.13
CA ALA A 4 -7.32 -10.39 22.29
C ALA A 4 -7.97 -11.07 23.51
N ASP A 5 -9.26 -10.82 23.74
CA ASP A 5 -10.03 -11.45 24.83
C ASP A 5 -10.18 -12.97 24.62
N ARG A 6 -10.37 -13.41 23.36
CA ARG A 6 -10.46 -14.84 23.02
C ARG A 6 -9.11 -15.54 23.22
N GLU A 7 -8.03 -14.92 22.76
CA GLU A 7 -6.68 -15.46 22.93
C GLU A 7 -6.27 -15.50 24.40
N ALA A 8 -6.55 -14.45 25.19
CA ALA A 8 -6.27 -14.45 26.62
C ALA A 8 -6.97 -15.61 27.36
N LYS A 9 -8.22 -15.92 27.00
CA LYS A 9 -8.94 -17.08 27.54
C LYS A 9 -8.26 -18.41 27.16
N ARG A 10 -7.88 -18.59 25.89
CA ARG A 10 -7.14 -19.76 25.41
C ARG A 10 -5.79 -19.92 26.11
N LEU A 11 -5.05 -18.83 26.29
CA LEU A 11 -3.74 -18.83 26.95
C LEU A 11 -3.87 -19.19 28.44
N LYS A 12 -4.90 -18.68 29.13
CA LYS A 12 -5.18 -19.01 30.54
C LYS A 12 -5.33 -20.51 30.79
N GLU A 13 -5.82 -21.29 29.83
CA GLU A 13 -5.99 -22.75 29.96
C GLU A 13 -4.66 -23.48 30.16
N ARG A 14 -3.52 -22.89 29.76
CA ARG A 14 -2.18 -23.48 29.93
C ARG A 14 -1.72 -23.55 31.37
N SER A 15 -2.27 -22.70 32.24
CA SER A 15 -1.92 -22.63 33.66
C SER A 15 -0.42 -22.46 33.93
N LEU A 16 0.28 -21.66 33.12
CA LEU A 16 1.68 -21.33 33.34
C LEU A 16 1.85 -20.43 34.58
N PRO A 17 2.95 -20.57 35.36
CA PRO A 17 3.21 -19.70 36.52
C PRO A 17 3.33 -18.21 36.14
N LEU A 18 3.76 -17.94 34.91
CA LEU A 18 3.93 -16.61 34.35
C LEU A 18 3.70 -16.68 32.83
N GLU A 19 2.86 -15.79 32.31
CA GLU A 19 2.79 -15.49 30.87
C GLU A 19 3.61 -14.24 30.57
N TRP A 20 4.64 -14.35 29.74
CA TRP A 20 5.52 -13.25 29.40
C TRP A 20 5.39 -12.93 27.91
N ALA A 21 4.73 -11.80 27.62
CA ALA A 21 4.62 -11.26 26.28
C ALA A 21 5.84 -10.40 25.93
N ASP A 22 6.37 -10.55 24.73
CA ASP A 22 7.52 -9.77 24.24
C ASP A 22 7.38 -9.43 22.75
N ASP A 23 8.12 -8.42 22.32
CA ASP A 23 8.39 -8.12 20.91
C ASP A 23 9.79 -7.51 20.81
N MET A 24 10.37 -7.47 19.61
CA MET A 24 11.75 -7.07 19.42
C MET A 24 11.95 -6.21 18.18
N LYS A 25 12.91 -5.27 18.26
CA LYS A 25 13.32 -4.48 17.10
C LYS A 25 14.79 -4.11 17.12
N THR A 26 15.40 -4.18 15.95
CA THR A 26 16.72 -3.59 15.69
C THR A 26 16.57 -2.08 15.43
N PRO A 27 17.16 -1.20 16.26
CA PRO A 27 17.06 0.26 16.09
C PRO A 27 18.07 0.79 15.07
N SER A 28 18.00 0.30 13.82
CA SER A 28 18.95 0.61 12.74
C SER A 28 18.66 1.92 11.99
N GLY A 29 17.78 2.77 12.53
CA GLY A 29 17.23 3.95 11.89
C GLY A 29 15.83 4.24 12.44
N ARG A 30 15.14 5.26 11.90
CA ARG A 30 13.79 5.61 12.32
C ARG A 30 12.88 4.38 12.19
N VAL A 31 12.26 4.00 13.29
CA VAL A 31 11.40 2.81 13.32
C VAL A 31 10.12 3.10 12.53
N HIS A 32 9.83 2.29 11.50
CA HIS A 32 8.64 2.48 10.68
C HIS A 32 7.36 2.22 11.49
N VAL A 33 6.26 2.90 11.14
CA VAL A 33 4.98 2.82 11.89
C VAL A 33 4.46 1.39 12.02
N GLY A 34 4.72 0.54 11.02
CA GLY A 34 4.30 -0.86 11.08
C GLY A 34 4.89 -1.67 12.24
N SER A 35 6.00 -1.22 12.86
CA SER A 35 6.53 -1.86 14.06
C SER A 35 5.63 -1.64 15.29
N LEU A 36 4.81 -0.59 15.31
CA LEU A 36 3.78 -0.40 16.35
C LEU A 36 2.74 -1.51 16.34
N ARG A 37 2.59 -2.23 15.23
CA ARG A 37 1.67 -3.37 15.14
C ARG A 37 2.06 -4.46 16.14
N GLY A 38 3.35 -4.77 16.19
CA GLY A 38 3.91 -5.72 17.14
C GLY A 38 3.72 -5.27 18.59
N VAL A 39 4.09 -4.01 18.88
CA VAL A 39 3.88 -3.41 20.21
C VAL A 39 2.43 -3.54 20.69
N ILE A 40 1.46 -3.16 19.85
CA ILE A 40 0.03 -3.18 20.22
C ILE A 40 -0.50 -4.60 20.37
N VAL A 41 -0.08 -5.55 19.53
CA VAL A 41 -0.53 -6.95 19.64
C VAL A 41 -0.16 -7.53 21.01
N HIS A 42 1.08 -7.32 21.44
CA HIS A 42 1.58 -7.83 22.71
C HIS A 42 1.01 -7.06 23.91
N ASP A 43 0.87 -5.72 23.81
CA ASP A 43 0.19 -4.90 24.82
C ASP A 43 -1.27 -5.34 25.05
N LEU A 44 -2.02 -5.60 23.97
CA LEU A 44 -3.41 -6.02 24.05
C LEU A 44 -3.57 -7.38 24.73
N ILE A 45 -2.73 -8.35 24.38
CA ILE A 45 -2.75 -9.67 25.04
C ILE A 45 -2.35 -9.56 26.50
N TYR A 46 -1.28 -8.81 26.80
CA TYR A 46 -0.85 -8.56 28.17
C TYR A 46 -1.98 -7.95 29.02
N LYS A 47 -2.64 -6.88 28.54
CA LYS A 47 -3.75 -6.24 29.24
C LYS A 47 -4.95 -7.17 29.40
N ALA A 48 -5.33 -7.91 28.36
CA ALA A 48 -6.43 -8.88 28.44
C ALA A 48 -6.14 -10.00 29.45
N LEU A 49 -4.90 -10.51 29.52
CA LEU A 49 -4.46 -11.48 30.53
C LEU A 49 -4.53 -10.91 31.95
N LYS A 50 -4.09 -9.65 32.15
CA LYS A 50 -4.16 -8.96 33.45
C LYS A 50 -5.60 -8.81 33.93
N GLU A 51 -6.52 -8.43 33.04
CA GLU A 51 -7.94 -8.28 33.38
C GLU A 51 -8.58 -9.59 33.88
N ILE A 52 -8.19 -10.74 33.30
CA ILE A 52 -8.66 -12.07 33.74
C ILE A 52 -7.81 -12.71 34.85
N ARG A 53 -6.97 -11.90 35.50
CA ARG A 53 -6.11 -12.22 36.65
C ARG A 53 -5.05 -13.29 36.38
N VAL A 54 -4.52 -13.36 35.15
CA VAL A 54 -3.33 -14.17 34.86
C VAL A 54 -2.08 -13.39 35.28
N ASN A 55 -1.13 -14.08 35.92
CA ASN A 55 0.18 -13.49 36.24
C ASN A 55 0.94 -13.29 34.94
N SER A 56 1.15 -12.03 34.54
CA SER A 56 1.78 -11.71 33.26
C SER A 56 2.78 -10.56 33.33
N LYS A 57 3.72 -10.57 32.39
CA LYS A 57 4.71 -9.51 32.12
C LYS A 57 4.67 -9.11 30.64
N PHE A 58 5.12 -7.89 30.37
CA PHE A 58 5.29 -7.37 29.01
C PHE A 58 6.66 -6.68 28.89
N SER A 59 7.47 -7.13 27.94
CA SER A 59 8.77 -6.51 27.61
C SER A 59 8.88 -6.16 26.13
N TYR A 60 9.93 -5.40 25.82
CA TYR A 60 10.31 -5.08 24.45
C TYR A 60 11.83 -5.06 24.34
N VAL A 61 12.38 -5.87 23.45
CA VAL A 61 13.83 -5.98 23.28
C VAL A 61 14.32 -5.10 22.13
N PHE A 62 15.32 -4.26 22.40
CA PHE A 62 16.09 -3.61 21.34
C PHE A 62 17.36 -4.40 21.03
N ASN A 63 17.46 -4.89 19.79
CA ASN A 63 18.61 -5.64 19.28
C ASN A 63 19.75 -4.70 18.85
N ASP A 64 20.27 -3.94 19.81
CA ASP A 64 21.31 -2.92 19.60
C ASP A 64 22.71 -3.49 19.30
N MET A 65 22.93 -4.79 19.50
CA MET A 65 24.14 -5.51 19.08
C MET A 65 24.17 -5.90 17.60
N ASP A 66 23.05 -5.78 16.88
CA ASP A 66 23.03 -6.05 15.44
C ASP A 66 23.96 -5.09 14.69
N PRO A 67 24.55 -5.51 13.57
CA PRO A 67 25.39 -4.66 12.75
C PRO A 67 24.57 -3.56 12.05
N MET A 68 25.23 -2.43 11.78
CA MET A 68 24.78 -1.51 10.73
C MET A 68 24.96 -2.17 9.35
N ASP A 69 23.91 -2.81 8.85
CA ASP A 69 23.86 -3.53 7.57
C ASP A 69 23.21 -2.74 6.43
N GLY A 70 22.67 -1.57 6.75
CA GLY A 70 22.14 -0.59 5.84
C GLY A 70 22.32 0.82 6.40
N MET A 71 22.29 1.80 5.52
CA MET A 71 22.41 3.20 5.88
C MET A 71 21.11 3.93 5.53
N PRO A 72 20.41 4.52 6.51
CA PRO A 72 19.25 5.33 6.24
C PRO A 72 19.58 6.49 5.30
N SER A 73 18.74 6.71 4.28
CA SER A 73 18.97 7.68 3.21
C SER A 73 19.07 9.14 3.68
N TYR A 74 18.50 9.46 4.83
CA TYR A 74 18.54 10.79 5.45
C TYR A 74 19.84 11.05 6.24
N LEU A 75 20.76 10.09 6.30
CA LEU A 75 22.07 10.24 6.94
C LEU A 75 23.18 10.47 5.90
N ASP A 76 24.12 11.35 6.22
CA ASP A 76 25.27 11.65 5.35
C ASP A 76 26.23 10.44 5.25
N ALA A 77 26.31 9.87 4.04
CA ALA A 77 27.17 8.74 3.73
C ALA A 77 28.64 8.94 4.09
N ASN A 78 29.16 10.16 3.93
CA ASN A 78 30.57 10.45 4.19
C ASN A 78 30.89 10.40 5.70
N LYS A 79 29.93 10.81 6.53
CA LYS A 79 30.06 10.80 7.99
C LYS A 79 29.85 9.40 8.56
N TRP A 80 28.84 8.68 8.05
CA TRP A 80 28.35 7.45 8.67
C TRP A 80 28.88 6.16 8.05
N GLY A 81 29.32 6.17 6.79
CA GLY A 81 29.75 4.98 6.06
C GLY A 81 30.91 4.21 6.72
N LYS A 82 31.77 4.88 7.49
CA LYS A 82 32.87 4.23 8.22
C LYS A 82 32.42 3.27 9.33
N TYR A 83 31.17 3.37 9.78
CA TYR A 83 30.59 2.52 10.83
C TYR A 83 29.86 1.29 10.28
N MET A 84 29.75 1.14 8.95
CA MET A 84 29.10 -0.02 8.35
C MET A 84 29.71 -1.33 8.86
N GLY A 85 28.84 -2.25 9.30
CA GLY A 85 29.21 -3.54 9.88
C GLY A 85 29.57 -3.52 11.36
N MET A 86 29.59 -2.36 12.03
CA MET A 86 29.75 -2.25 13.49
C MET A 86 28.42 -2.48 14.22
N PRO A 87 28.43 -3.02 15.46
CA PRO A 87 27.24 -3.09 16.30
C PRO A 87 26.64 -1.70 16.56
N LEU A 88 25.32 -1.55 16.43
CA LEU A 88 24.65 -0.25 16.51
C LEU A 88 24.86 0.48 17.84
N TYR A 89 25.01 -0.25 18.96
CA TYR A 89 25.28 0.34 20.27
C TYR A 89 26.69 0.95 20.41
N LYS A 90 27.64 0.56 19.55
CA LYS A 90 29.00 1.13 19.51
C LYS A 90 29.12 2.34 18.58
N ILE A 91 28.09 2.61 17.78
CA ILE A 91 28.09 3.73 16.84
C ILE A 91 27.66 5.00 17.59
N PRO A 92 28.37 6.14 17.41
CA PRO A 92 27.96 7.41 18.02
C PRO A 92 26.54 7.81 17.64
N SER A 93 25.84 8.49 18.56
CA SER A 93 24.50 8.99 18.27
C SER A 93 24.53 10.04 17.15
N PRO A 94 23.54 10.04 16.23
CA PRO A 94 23.38 11.10 15.24
C PRO A 94 22.96 12.44 15.85
N GLU A 95 22.27 12.42 16.98
CA GLU A 95 21.83 13.61 17.72
C GLU A 95 22.51 13.71 19.11
N PRO A 96 22.80 14.91 19.63
CA PRO A 96 23.31 15.10 20.97
C PRO A 96 22.36 14.55 22.06
N GLY A 97 22.90 14.09 23.18
CA GLY A 97 22.12 13.69 24.36
C GLY A 97 21.74 12.21 24.44
N PHE A 98 22.11 11.39 23.46
CA PHE A 98 21.87 9.94 23.45
C PHE A 98 23.17 9.14 23.49
N LYS A 99 23.11 7.93 24.07
CA LYS A 99 24.29 7.09 24.32
C LYS A 99 24.93 6.54 23.04
N SER A 100 24.12 6.24 22.03
CA SER A 100 24.54 5.60 20.78
C SER A 100 23.53 5.83 19.67
N PHE A 101 23.88 5.40 18.46
CA PHE A 101 22.98 5.36 17.30
C PHE A 101 21.72 4.55 17.62
N ALA A 102 21.88 3.37 18.20
CA ALA A 102 20.77 2.52 18.63
C ALA A 102 19.89 3.21 19.67
N ASP A 103 20.50 3.85 20.68
CA ASP A 103 19.77 4.54 21.75
C ASP A 103 18.90 5.66 21.18
N TYR A 104 19.43 6.52 20.31
CA TYR A 104 18.65 7.60 19.70
C TYR A 104 17.36 7.13 19.01
N PHE A 105 17.48 6.18 18.08
CA PHE A 105 16.31 5.71 17.32
C PHE A 105 15.34 4.88 18.18
N ALA A 106 15.85 4.16 19.17
CA ALA A 106 15.02 3.46 20.13
C ALA A 106 14.25 4.44 21.04
N GLN A 107 14.88 5.50 21.57
CA GLN A 107 14.18 6.51 22.40
C GLN A 107 13.08 7.23 21.61
N GLU A 108 13.32 7.54 20.34
CA GLU A 108 12.29 8.07 19.45
C GLU A 108 11.09 7.13 19.37
N PHE A 109 11.33 5.83 19.12
CA PHE A 109 10.25 4.84 19.06
C PHE A 109 9.55 4.62 20.41
N ILE A 110 10.31 4.59 21.51
CA ILE A 110 9.79 4.50 22.89
C ILE A 110 8.83 5.65 23.17
N SER A 111 9.20 6.88 22.80
CA SER A 111 8.33 8.05 22.99
C SER A 111 6.99 7.88 22.28
N VAL A 112 6.99 7.31 21.07
CA VAL A 112 5.78 7.10 20.28
C VAL A 112 4.89 6.05 20.93
N PHE A 113 5.42 4.87 21.27
CA PHE A 113 4.55 3.84 21.86
C PHE A 113 4.08 4.18 23.28
N ASN A 114 4.88 4.94 24.06
CA ASN A 114 4.44 5.46 25.35
C ASN A 114 3.28 6.44 25.19
N SER A 115 3.31 7.28 24.14
CA SER A 115 2.23 8.23 23.87
C SER A 115 0.88 7.55 23.60
N ILE A 116 0.89 6.31 23.08
CA ILE A 116 -0.29 5.48 22.85
C ILE A 116 -0.51 4.43 23.95
N ASN A 117 -0.08 4.74 25.19
CA ASN A 117 -0.33 3.96 26.40
C ASN A 117 0.17 2.50 26.31
N CYS A 118 1.34 2.28 25.70
CA CYS A 118 2.06 1.02 25.72
C CYS A 118 3.35 1.21 26.53
N HIS A 119 3.53 0.45 27.60
CA HIS A 119 4.65 0.63 28.52
C HIS A 119 5.36 -0.72 28.83
N PRO A 120 5.97 -1.36 27.82
CA PRO A 120 6.76 -2.57 28.04
C PRO A 120 8.00 -2.29 28.90
N GLN A 121 8.47 -3.31 29.62
CA GLN A 121 9.81 -3.30 30.20
C GLN A 121 10.85 -3.35 29.07
N ILE A 122 11.69 -2.33 28.97
CA ILE A 122 12.74 -2.27 27.94
C ILE A 122 13.92 -3.16 28.33
N ILE A 123 14.39 -3.95 27.37
CA ILE A 123 15.57 -4.81 27.50
C ILE A 123 16.52 -4.51 26.32
N TRP A 124 17.79 -4.24 26.60
CA TRP A 124 18.81 -4.07 25.56
C TRP A 124 19.57 -5.36 25.37
N SER A 125 19.70 -5.83 24.13
CA SER A 125 20.45 -7.06 23.83
C SER A 125 21.91 -6.96 24.31
N SER A 126 22.53 -5.78 24.19
CA SER A 126 23.89 -5.52 24.69
C SER A 126 24.00 -5.59 26.21
N GLU A 127 22.98 -5.18 26.96
CA GLU A 127 22.97 -5.29 28.42
C GLU A 127 22.69 -6.73 28.86
N LEU A 128 21.82 -7.44 28.13
CA LEU A 128 21.55 -8.85 28.34
C LEU A 128 22.84 -9.69 28.17
N HIS A 129 23.61 -9.42 27.13
CA HIS A 129 24.93 -10.02 26.93
C HIS A 129 25.92 -9.60 28.01
N ARG A 130 26.10 -8.30 28.30
CA ARG A 130 27.04 -7.80 29.32
C ARG A 130 26.77 -8.36 30.73
N SER A 131 25.52 -8.69 31.04
CA SER A 131 25.16 -9.33 32.32
C SER A 131 25.59 -10.80 32.43
N GLY A 132 26.09 -11.41 31.35
CA GLY A 132 26.50 -12.81 31.28
C GLY A 132 25.35 -13.80 31.09
N LYS A 133 24.09 -13.35 31.10
CA LYS A 133 22.90 -14.21 30.97
C LYS A 133 22.83 -15.00 29.65
N MET A 134 23.44 -14.49 28.59
CA MET A 134 23.49 -15.17 27.28
C MET A 134 24.60 -16.22 27.19
N ASN A 135 25.61 -16.19 28.06
CA ASN A 135 26.86 -16.95 27.91
C ASN A 135 26.62 -18.47 27.83
N GLU A 136 25.80 -19.01 28.74
CA GLU A 136 25.50 -20.45 28.78
C GLU A 136 24.76 -20.93 27.53
N VAL A 137 23.79 -20.14 27.05
CA VAL A 137 23.02 -20.47 25.85
C VAL A 137 23.87 -20.38 24.58
N ILE A 138 24.75 -19.37 24.49
CA ILE A 138 25.71 -19.25 23.39
C ILE A 138 26.61 -20.48 23.34
N LYS A 139 27.19 -20.86 24.48
CA LYS A 139 28.04 -22.05 24.58
C LYS A 139 27.29 -23.32 24.17
N LEU A 140 26.08 -23.51 24.69
CA LEU A 140 25.23 -24.67 24.36
C LEU A 140 24.97 -24.78 22.85
N ILE A 141 24.67 -23.67 22.17
CA ILE A 141 24.43 -23.66 20.73
C ILE A 141 25.72 -23.98 19.95
N LEU A 142 26.88 -23.47 20.38
CA LEU A 142 28.17 -23.80 19.77
C LEU A 142 28.56 -25.27 19.95
N ASP A 143 28.32 -25.83 21.14
CA ASP A 143 28.56 -27.24 21.44
C ASP A 143 27.67 -28.17 20.60
N LYS A 144 26.47 -27.72 20.22
CA LYS A 144 25.51 -28.43 19.37
C LYS A 144 25.47 -27.92 17.92
N ALA A 145 26.58 -27.38 17.41
CA ALA A 145 26.61 -26.78 16.08
C ALA A 145 26.29 -27.80 14.95
N ASP A 146 26.56 -29.08 15.15
CA ASP A 146 26.14 -30.19 14.28
C ASP A 146 24.62 -30.28 14.16
N VAL A 147 23.90 -30.33 15.27
CA VAL A 147 22.43 -30.36 15.30
C VAL A 147 21.86 -29.10 14.63
N VAL A 148 22.49 -27.94 14.87
CA VAL A 148 22.10 -26.69 14.22
C VAL A 148 22.23 -26.79 12.70
N ARG A 149 23.34 -27.32 12.18
CA ARG A 149 23.54 -27.49 10.73
C ARG A 149 22.51 -28.45 10.13
N ASP A 150 22.17 -29.52 10.84
CA ASP A 150 21.13 -30.46 10.43
C ASP A 150 19.75 -29.81 10.34
N ILE A 151 19.41 -28.91 11.29
CA ILE A 151 18.17 -28.13 11.22
C ILE A 151 18.17 -27.21 10.00
N TYR A 152 19.26 -26.50 9.70
CA TYR A 152 19.38 -25.68 8.48
C TYR A 152 19.16 -26.51 7.20
N LYS A 153 19.73 -27.72 7.14
CA LYS A 153 19.55 -28.65 6.02
C LYS A 153 18.11 -29.17 5.93
N LYS A 154 17.51 -29.55 7.06
CA LYS A 154 16.16 -30.13 7.15
C LYS A 154 15.07 -29.11 6.78
N VAL A 155 15.11 -27.93 7.40
CA VAL A 155 14.02 -26.94 7.40
C VAL A 155 14.11 -26.01 6.19
N VAL A 156 15.28 -25.44 5.92
CA VAL A 156 15.46 -24.44 4.84
C VAL A 156 16.29 -24.96 3.65
N LYS A 157 16.56 -26.28 3.61
CA LYS A 157 17.31 -26.95 2.53
C LYS A 157 18.67 -26.32 2.24
N LYS A 158 19.31 -25.77 3.28
CA LYS A 158 20.61 -25.11 3.17
C LYS A 158 21.66 -25.89 3.93
N GLU A 159 22.59 -26.50 3.21
CA GLU A 159 23.75 -27.13 3.82
C GLU A 159 24.75 -26.07 4.30
N ARG A 160 25.34 -26.33 5.46
CA ARG A 160 26.38 -25.52 6.06
C ARG A 160 27.65 -26.35 6.13
N SER A 161 28.79 -25.72 5.91
CA SER A 161 30.10 -26.38 6.05
C SER A 161 30.24 -27.02 7.44
N PRO A 162 30.90 -28.19 7.56
CA PRO A 162 31.23 -28.78 8.86
C PRO A 162 31.97 -27.82 9.81
N ASN A 163 32.75 -26.90 9.25
CA ASN A 163 33.51 -25.91 10.00
C ASN A 163 32.73 -24.61 10.27
N TRP A 164 31.44 -24.55 9.91
CA TRP A 164 30.61 -23.38 10.19
C TRP A 164 30.04 -23.46 11.61
N TYR A 165 30.19 -22.37 12.36
CA TYR A 165 29.61 -22.19 13.69
C TYR A 165 28.74 -20.93 13.73
N PRO A 166 27.57 -20.98 14.41
CA PRO A 166 26.55 -19.93 14.36
C PRO A 166 26.83 -18.72 15.27
N TYR A 167 28.05 -18.18 15.24
CA TYR A 167 28.46 -17.05 16.08
C TYR A 167 29.19 -16.00 15.25
N ASN A 168 28.92 -14.73 15.54
CA ASN A 168 29.54 -13.57 14.92
C ASN A 168 30.36 -12.82 15.98
N PRO A 169 31.68 -13.07 16.08
CA PRO A 169 32.59 -12.30 16.90
C PRO A 169 32.60 -10.82 16.49
N ILE A 170 32.73 -9.91 17.45
CA ILE A 170 33.16 -8.55 17.13
C ILE A 170 34.67 -8.61 16.88
N CYS A 171 35.12 -8.21 15.69
CA CYS A 171 36.54 -8.21 15.38
C CYS A 171 37.31 -7.27 16.32
N GLU A 172 38.26 -7.80 17.08
CA GLU A 172 39.06 -7.02 18.03
C GLU A 172 39.88 -5.91 17.37
N LYS A 173 40.27 -6.08 16.09
CA LYS A 173 41.05 -5.09 15.34
C LYS A 173 40.23 -3.94 14.78
N CYS A 174 39.04 -4.21 14.23
CA CYS A 174 38.26 -3.19 13.50
C CYS A 174 36.86 -2.91 14.09
N GLY A 175 36.43 -3.65 15.12
CA GLY A 175 35.14 -3.48 15.77
C GLY A 175 33.92 -3.93 14.96
N LYS A 176 34.11 -4.46 13.73
CA LYS A 176 33.01 -4.95 12.89
C LYS A 176 32.60 -6.36 13.28
N ILE A 177 31.29 -6.62 13.22
CA ILE A 177 30.66 -7.92 13.51
C ILE A 177 30.09 -8.59 12.26
N SER A 178 29.76 -7.83 11.20
CA SER A 178 29.17 -8.39 9.98
C SER A 178 30.18 -9.04 9.03
N THR A 179 31.48 -8.89 9.31
CA THR A 179 32.58 -9.37 8.45
C THR A 179 33.34 -10.53 9.08
N THR A 180 32.88 -11.07 10.21
CA THR A 180 33.57 -12.16 10.92
C THR A 180 32.98 -13.52 10.58
N SER A 181 33.84 -14.46 10.22
CA SER A 181 33.48 -15.85 9.91
C SER A 181 34.19 -16.79 10.86
N VAL A 182 33.43 -17.56 11.65
CA VAL A 182 33.97 -18.56 12.58
C VAL A 182 34.20 -19.87 11.85
N PHE A 183 35.40 -20.43 12.00
CA PHE A 183 35.80 -21.68 11.36
C PHE A 183 36.18 -22.81 12.34
N LYS A 184 36.26 -22.52 13.65
CA LYS A 184 36.57 -23.51 14.69
C LYS A 184 35.98 -23.10 16.04
N TRP A 185 35.49 -24.09 16.79
CA TRP A 185 35.11 -24.01 18.21
C TRP A 185 35.83 -25.13 18.96
N ASP A 186 36.57 -24.82 20.02
CA ASP A 186 37.34 -25.81 20.80
C ASP A 186 36.73 -26.13 22.19
N GLY A 187 35.52 -25.65 22.46
CA GLY A 187 34.85 -25.76 23.75
C GLY A 187 35.08 -24.57 24.68
N LYS A 188 36.04 -23.69 24.37
CA LYS A 188 36.32 -22.44 25.10
C LYS A 188 36.42 -21.21 24.19
N TYR A 189 37.13 -21.31 23.07
CA TYR A 189 37.37 -20.22 22.13
C TYR A 189 36.76 -20.51 20.76
N VAL A 190 36.15 -19.47 20.16
CA VAL A 190 35.83 -19.43 18.73
C VAL A 190 37.01 -18.83 17.98
N TYR A 191 37.43 -19.47 16.90
CA TYR A 191 38.47 -18.95 15.99
C TYR A 191 37.79 -18.38 14.75
N TYR A 192 38.18 -17.18 14.35
CA TYR A 192 37.50 -16.45 13.30
C TYR A 192 38.46 -15.65 12.41
N ARG A 193 37.97 -15.33 11.21
CA ARG A 193 38.59 -14.40 10.26
C ARG A 193 37.68 -13.22 10.02
N CYS A 194 38.23 -12.03 9.98
CA CYS A 194 37.55 -10.82 9.53
C CYS A 194 37.73 -10.70 8.01
N GLU A 195 36.81 -11.29 7.27
CA GLU A 195 36.89 -11.49 5.83
C GLU A 195 36.68 -10.17 5.07
N PRO A 196 37.64 -9.73 4.22
CA PRO A 196 37.57 -8.43 3.54
C PRO A 196 36.29 -8.20 2.73
N LYS A 197 35.76 -9.24 2.08
CA LYS A 197 34.58 -9.16 1.20
C LYS A 197 33.49 -10.16 1.59
N MET A 198 33.21 -10.27 2.90
CA MET A 198 32.16 -11.17 3.42
C MET A 198 30.74 -10.73 3.04
N VAL A 199 30.51 -9.42 3.08
CA VAL A 199 29.22 -8.77 2.85
C VAL A 199 29.42 -7.56 1.94
N GLU A 200 28.39 -7.20 1.17
CA GLU A 200 28.50 -6.12 0.17
C GLU A 200 28.59 -4.72 0.79
N TRP A 201 28.12 -4.55 2.02
CA TRP A 201 27.97 -3.26 2.68
C TRP A 201 29.10 -2.89 3.64
N ALA A 202 30.03 -3.81 3.94
CA ALA A 202 31.12 -3.57 4.88
C ALA A 202 32.39 -4.35 4.50
N GLU A 203 33.55 -3.70 4.64
CA GLU A 203 34.85 -4.30 4.35
C GLU A 203 35.53 -4.81 5.64
N GLY A 204 35.91 -6.09 5.65
CA GLY A 204 36.69 -6.69 6.74
C GLY A 204 38.17 -6.31 6.68
N CYS A 205 38.89 -6.45 7.81
CA CYS A 205 40.28 -6.01 7.93
C CYS A 205 41.34 -7.11 7.72
N GLY A 206 40.93 -8.33 7.37
CA GLY A 206 41.80 -9.49 7.18
C GLY A 206 42.38 -10.10 8.46
N TYR A 207 41.99 -9.59 9.63
CA TYR A 207 42.48 -10.10 10.91
C TYR A 207 41.98 -11.54 11.18
N GLU A 208 42.87 -12.41 11.63
CA GLU A 208 42.55 -13.75 12.12
C GLU A 208 42.92 -13.82 13.60
N GLY A 209 41.99 -14.35 14.42
CA GLY A 209 42.17 -14.44 15.86
C GLY A 209 41.20 -15.40 16.51
N LYS A 210 41.14 -15.35 17.84
CA LYS A 210 40.21 -16.15 18.63
C LYS A 210 39.64 -15.35 19.78
N VAL A 211 38.39 -15.60 20.13
CA VAL A 211 37.73 -14.93 21.26
C VAL A 211 36.91 -15.94 22.07
N GLU A 212 36.77 -15.71 23.37
CA GLU A 212 35.85 -16.46 24.21
C GLU A 212 34.43 -15.89 23.98
N PRO A 213 33.41 -16.69 23.64
CA PRO A 213 32.09 -16.22 23.21
C PRO A 213 31.21 -15.82 24.40
N ILE A 214 31.72 -14.93 25.24
CA ILE A 214 31.08 -14.41 26.45
C ILE A 214 30.80 -12.92 26.32
N ASN A 215 29.78 -12.47 27.03
CA ASN A 215 29.40 -11.08 27.15
C ASN A 215 29.27 -10.43 25.76
N GLU A 216 29.87 -9.26 25.56
CA GLU A 216 29.80 -8.49 24.32
C GLU A 216 30.91 -8.82 23.31
N ASN A 217 31.60 -9.96 23.43
CA ASN A 217 32.63 -10.36 22.47
C ASN A 217 32.08 -10.72 21.08
N GLY A 218 30.76 -10.82 20.95
CA GLY A 218 30.05 -11.22 19.75
C GLY A 218 28.63 -11.63 20.10
N LYS A 219 27.88 -12.07 19.09
CA LYS A 219 26.52 -12.61 19.28
C LYS A 219 26.25 -13.79 18.37
N LEU A 220 25.20 -14.54 18.66
CA LEU A 220 24.71 -15.58 17.75
C LEU A 220 24.22 -14.99 16.44
N VAL A 221 24.22 -15.79 15.37
CA VAL A 221 23.49 -15.42 14.15
C VAL A 221 22.00 -15.26 14.49
N TRP A 222 21.35 -14.24 13.91
CA TRP A 222 20.04 -13.76 14.38
C TRP A 222 18.93 -14.84 14.50
N LYS A 223 18.94 -15.85 13.61
CA LYS A 223 17.96 -16.97 13.65
C LYS A 223 18.10 -17.87 14.88
N LEU A 224 19.25 -17.86 15.53
CA LEU A 224 19.53 -18.57 16.79
C LEU A 224 19.54 -17.61 17.98
N ASP A 225 19.93 -16.36 17.74
CA ASP A 225 19.85 -15.29 18.74
C ASP A 225 18.40 -15.07 19.21
N TRP A 226 17.42 -15.09 18.30
CA TRP A 226 16.01 -14.91 18.64
C TRP A 226 15.49 -15.97 19.63
N PRO A 227 15.59 -17.30 19.36
CA PRO A 227 15.20 -18.31 20.35
C PRO A 227 16.10 -18.37 21.59
N ALA A 228 17.34 -17.91 21.51
CA ALA A 228 18.20 -17.75 22.68
C ALA A 228 17.62 -16.71 23.66
N HIS A 229 17.13 -15.57 23.15
CA HIS A 229 16.44 -14.58 23.98
C HIS A 229 15.17 -15.16 24.62
N TRP A 230 14.37 -15.95 23.88
CA TRP A 230 13.19 -16.62 24.44
C TRP A 230 13.53 -17.45 25.67
N LYS A 231 14.60 -18.25 25.60
CA LYS A 231 15.07 -19.07 26.73
C LYS A 231 15.57 -18.23 27.89
N VAL A 232 16.40 -17.21 27.61
CA VAL A 232 17.09 -16.43 28.64
C VAL A 232 16.13 -15.49 29.38
N ILE A 233 15.16 -14.92 28.67
CA ILE A 233 14.16 -14.01 29.25
C ILE A 233 12.98 -14.80 29.83
N GLY A 234 12.63 -15.95 29.26
CA GLY A 234 11.47 -16.74 29.65
C GLY A 234 10.18 -16.31 28.94
N ILE A 235 10.30 -15.94 27.66
CA ILE A 235 9.19 -15.47 26.82
C ILE A 235 8.25 -16.64 26.52
N THR A 236 6.94 -16.43 26.71
CA THR A 236 5.91 -17.45 26.46
C THR A 236 4.93 -17.04 25.35
N ILE A 237 4.87 -15.75 25.02
CA ILE A 237 4.03 -15.19 23.96
C ILE A 237 4.88 -14.22 23.14
N GLU A 238 5.08 -14.52 21.86
CA GLU A 238 5.71 -13.58 20.94
C GLU A 238 5.28 -13.90 19.50
N SER A 239 4.49 -12.99 18.95
CA SER A 239 4.12 -12.91 17.54
C SER A 239 5.16 -12.10 16.78
N SER A 240 5.15 -12.23 15.46
CA SER A 240 5.91 -11.34 14.59
C SER A 240 5.19 -11.17 13.25
N GLY A 241 5.81 -10.39 12.34
CA GLY A 241 5.30 -10.21 10.99
C GLY A 241 5.15 -11.54 10.25
N LYS A 242 4.12 -11.61 9.40
CA LYS A 242 3.80 -12.82 8.61
C LYS A 242 4.96 -13.36 7.77
N ASP A 243 5.92 -12.52 7.40
CA ASP A 243 7.17 -12.93 6.72
C ASP A 243 8.01 -13.92 7.53
N HIS A 244 8.03 -13.79 8.86
CA HIS A 244 8.75 -14.71 9.74
C HIS A 244 8.00 -16.02 10.00
N MET A 245 6.69 -16.04 9.77
CA MET A 245 5.75 -17.11 10.15
C MET A 245 5.44 -18.11 9.03
N SER A 246 6.05 -17.93 7.86
CA SER A 246 5.96 -18.90 6.75
C SER A 246 6.63 -20.23 7.08
N SER A 247 6.22 -21.32 6.41
CA SER A 247 6.94 -22.60 6.51
C SER A 247 8.36 -22.45 5.95
N GLY A 248 9.37 -22.93 6.68
CA GLY A 248 10.77 -22.63 6.43
C GLY A 248 11.18 -21.20 6.83
N GLY A 249 10.25 -20.43 7.42
CA GLY A 249 10.48 -19.10 7.96
C GLY A 249 11.32 -19.12 9.24
N SER A 250 11.48 -17.95 9.84
CA SER A 250 12.38 -17.77 10.99
C SER A 250 11.78 -18.32 12.28
N TYR A 251 10.47 -18.20 12.44
CA TYR A 251 9.76 -18.79 13.58
C TYR A 251 9.76 -20.32 13.50
N ASP A 252 9.56 -20.90 12.31
CA ASP A 252 9.62 -22.35 12.08
C ASP A 252 10.99 -22.93 12.45
N MET A 253 12.08 -22.28 12.00
CA MET A 253 13.44 -22.57 12.45
C MET A 253 13.58 -22.44 13.98
N GLY A 254 13.02 -21.38 14.56
CA GLY A 254 13.01 -21.14 16.01
C GLY A 254 12.36 -22.28 16.80
N ILE A 255 11.26 -22.86 16.31
CA ILE A 255 10.61 -24.03 16.94
C ILE A 255 11.59 -25.21 17.03
N HIS A 256 12.30 -25.49 15.95
CA HIS A 256 13.30 -26.56 15.92
C HIS A 256 14.45 -26.28 16.88
N PHE A 257 14.97 -25.04 16.92
CA PHE A 257 16.02 -24.67 17.86
C PHE A 257 15.58 -24.75 19.32
N CYS A 258 14.35 -24.32 19.64
CA CYS A 258 13.76 -24.46 20.96
C CYS A 258 13.75 -25.91 21.44
N LYS A 259 13.27 -26.83 20.58
CA LYS A 259 13.06 -28.24 20.96
C LYS A 259 14.35 -29.07 20.90
N GLU A 260 15.13 -28.95 19.83
CA GLU A 260 16.26 -29.84 19.54
C GLU A 260 17.58 -29.34 20.18
N VAL A 261 17.71 -28.03 20.39
CA VAL A 261 18.94 -27.42 20.92
C VAL A 261 18.74 -26.94 22.36
N LEU A 262 17.75 -26.09 22.59
CA LEU A 262 17.58 -25.30 23.82
C LEU A 262 16.80 -26.00 24.93
N GLY A 263 15.98 -27.00 24.60
CA GLY A 263 15.16 -27.76 25.55
C GLY A 263 13.98 -26.97 26.14
N ILE A 264 13.41 -26.04 25.38
CA ILE A 264 12.25 -25.24 25.79
C ILE A 264 11.07 -25.39 24.82
N ASN A 265 9.88 -25.03 25.28
CA ASN A 265 8.74 -24.84 24.38
C ASN A 265 8.87 -23.47 23.68
N PRO A 266 8.61 -23.38 22.37
CA PRO A 266 8.59 -22.09 21.68
C PRO A 266 7.43 -21.21 22.19
N PRO A 267 7.58 -19.87 22.21
CA PRO A 267 6.49 -18.96 22.54
C PRO A 267 5.29 -19.13 21.60
N ASP A 268 4.07 -18.86 22.07
CA ASP A 268 2.90 -18.80 21.19
C ASP A 268 2.93 -17.54 20.33
N ALA A 269 2.88 -17.74 19.01
CA ALA A 269 2.99 -16.66 18.04
C ALA A 269 1.66 -16.01 17.62
N LEU A 270 0.53 -16.41 18.23
CA LEU A 270 -0.81 -15.86 17.93
C LEU A 270 -1.21 -15.98 16.44
N GLY A 271 -0.51 -16.84 15.68
CA GLY A 271 -0.68 -17.01 14.24
C GLY A 271 0.00 -15.95 13.36
N GLY A 272 0.83 -15.07 13.93
CA GLY A 272 1.49 -13.97 13.22
C GLY A 272 0.57 -12.79 12.93
N TYR A 273 1.12 -11.58 12.92
CA TYR A 273 0.37 -10.38 12.53
C TYR A 273 0.59 -10.02 11.05
N GLU A 274 -0.47 -9.54 10.42
CA GLU A 274 -0.42 -9.04 9.05
C GLU A 274 0.28 -7.69 8.95
N TRP A 275 0.68 -7.34 7.71
CA TRP A 275 1.44 -6.13 7.43
C TRP A 275 0.65 -4.86 7.76
N PHE A 276 1.39 -3.84 8.21
CA PHE A 276 0.96 -2.44 8.16
C PHE A 276 1.64 -1.76 6.96
N THR A 277 0.88 -1.12 6.08
CA THR A 277 1.39 -0.31 4.97
C THR A 277 0.83 1.11 5.01
N ILE A 278 1.45 1.99 4.23
CA ILE A 278 0.91 3.33 3.95
C ILE A 278 0.69 3.46 2.46
N GLY A 279 -0.56 3.63 2.04
CA GLY A 279 -0.94 3.65 0.62
C GLY A 279 -0.47 2.42 -0.15
N GLY A 280 -0.55 1.24 0.48
CA GLY A 280 -0.13 -0.05 -0.06
C GLY A 280 1.39 -0.28 -0.12
N LYS A 281 2.22 0.64 0.38
CA LYS A 281 3.69 0.58 0.29
C LYS A 281 4.31 -0.10 1.51
N LYS A 282 5.31 -0.96 1.26
CA LYS A 282 6.17 -1.53 2.32
C LYS A 282 7.17 -0.49 2.84
N MET A 283 7.71 -0.74 4.02
CA MET A 283 8.56 0.21 4.76
C MET A 283 9.81 -0.48 5.30
N SER A 284 10.90 0.26 5.47
CA SER A 284 12.19 -0.26 5.96
C SER A 284 12.94 0.78 6.80
N SER A 285 13.28 0.43 8.04
CA SER A 285 13.99 1.32 8.96
C SER A 285 15.46 1.53 8.58
N SER A 286 16.21 0.48 8.26
CA SER A 286 17.63 0.58 7.88
C SER A 286 17.88 1.33 6.56
N LYS A 287 16.84 1.45 5.72
CA LYS A 287 16.91 2.19 4.45
C LYS A 287 16.21 3.55 4.51
N GLY A 288 15.47 3.86 5.59
CA GLY A 288 14.67 5.07 5.69
C GLY A 288 13.50 5.14 4.70
N ILE A 289 12.86 4.00 4.38
CA ILE A 289 11.78 3.92 3.39
C ILE A 289 10.43 3.84 4.11
N GLY A 290 9.45 4.64 3.66
CA GLY A 290 8.11 4.72 4.24
C GLY A 290 7.98 5.81 5.30
N SER A 291 6.88 5.80 6.08
CA SER A 291 6.73 6.71 7.20
C SER A 291 7.19 6.08 8.51
N SER A 292 7.93 6.85 9.30
CA SER A 292 8.29 6.45 10.65
C SER A 292 7.07 6.47 11.57
N ALA A 293 7.16 5.73 12.68
CA ALA A 293 6.15 5.78 13.75
C ALA A 293 5.97 7.22 14.26
N LYS A 294 7.07 7.98 14.32
CA LYS A 294 7.06 9.40 14.68
C LYS A 294 6.26 10.23 13.68
N ASP A 295 6.53 10.10 12.38
CA ASP A 295 5.83 10.87 11.36
C ASP A 295 4.31 10.65 11.45
N VAL A 296 3.86 9.40 11.65
CA VAL A 296 2.43 9.10 11.80
C VAL A 296 1.85 9.64 13.12
N SER A 297 2.61 9.59 14.21
CA SER A 297 2.19 10.15 15.51
C SER A 297 2.03 11.67 15.50
N GLU A 298 2.68 12.36 14.56
CA GLU A 298 2.51 13.81 14.36
C GLU A 298 1.23 14.12 13.56
N ILE A 299 0.70 13.16 12.81
CA ILE A 299 -0.48 13.31 11.95
C ILE A 299 -1.78 12.93 12.67
N LEU A 300 -1.73 11.97 13.60
CA LEU A 300 -2.90 11.48 14.34
C LEU A 300 -2.79 11.79 15.84
N PRO A 301 -3.91 12.10 16.53
CA PRO A 301 -3.96 12.06 17.99
C PRO A 301 -3.52 10.68 18.52
N PRO A 302 -2.87 10.61 19.69
CA PRO A 302 -2.46 9.32 20.26
C PRO A 302 -3.62 8.34 20.44
N ASP A 303 -4.79 8.80 20.91
CA ASP A 303 -6.01 7.99 21.03
C ASP A 303 -6.44 7.40 19.68
N LEU A 304 -6.32 8.17 18.60
CA LEU A 304 -6.71 7.75 17.26
C LEU A 304 -5.69 6.80 16.61
N LEU A 305 -4.39 7.03 16.86
CA LEU A 305 -3.31 6.13 16.44
C LEU A 305 -3.43 4.77 17.13
N ARG A 306 -3.69 4.76 18.44
CA ARG A 306 -3.97 3.52 19.19
C ARG A 306 -5.20 2.84 18.63
N PHE A 307 -6.30 3.57 18.45
CA PHE A 307 -7.55 3.03 17.92
C PHE A 307 -7.40 2.39 16.54
N LEU A 308 -6.66 3.03 15.62
CA LEU A 308 -6.36 2.47 14.29
C LEU A 308 -5.73 1.08 14.38
N LEU A 309 -4.78 0.91 15.29
CA LEU A 309 -4.10 -0.37 15.52
C LEU A 309 -5.03 -1.36 16.22
N VAL A 310 -5.71 -0.97 17.30
CA VAL A 310 -6.55 -1.87 18.11
C VAL A 310 -7.78 -2.39 17.35
N ARG A 311 -8.46 -1.53 16.59
CA ARG A 311 -9.69 -1.89 15.86
C ARG A 311 -9.45 -2.92 14.75
N THR A 312 -8.22 -3.00 14.27
CA THR A 312 -7.86 -3.86 13.14
C THR A 312 -7.50 -5.25 13.68
N PRO A 313 -8.16 -6.34 13.23
CA PRO A 313 -7.82 -7.70 13.68
C PRO A 313 -6.38 -8.09 13.32
N ILE A 314 -5.73 -8.90 14.17
CA ILE A 314 -4.32 -9.30 14.01
C ILE A 314 -3.99 -9.89 12.62
N LYS A 315 -4.91 -10.68 12.05
CA LYS A 315 -4.77 -11.35 10.74
C LYS A 315 -5.24 -10.49 9.55
N THR A 316 -5.57 -9.22 9.77
CA THR A 316 -6.01 -8.30 8.70
C THR A 316 -4.89 -7.35 8.37
N HIS A 317 -4.58 -7.24 7.07
CA HIS A 317 -3.70 -6.22 6.54
C HIS A 317 -4.22 -4.83 6.88
N LEU A 318 -3.36 -4.00 7.48
CA LEU A 318 -3.69 -2.62 7.85
C LEU A 318 -3.02 -1.69 6.85
N ASP A 319 -3.80 -1.04 6.00
CA ASP A 319 -3.28 0.04 5.15
C ASP A 319 -3.79 1.39 5.66
N PHE A 320 -2.88 2.35 5.79
CA PHE A 320 -3.18 3.70 6.21
C PHE A 320 -2.62 4.70 5.20
N ASP A 321 -3.47 5.16 4.28
CA ASP A 321 -3.13 6.30 3.42
C ASP A 321 -3.69 7.59 4.05
N PRO A 322 -2.86 8.49 4.60
CA PRO A 322 -3.38 9.70 5.24
C PRO A 322 -4.11 10.65 4.27
N VAL A 323 -3.95 10.48 2.95
CA VAL A 323 -4.53 11.36 1.92
C VAL A 323 -6.04 11.12 1.75
N GLY A 324 -6.78 12.21 1.51
CA GLY A 324 -8.21 12.17 1.25
C GLY A 324 -9.03 11.82 2.48
N ASP A 325 -10.08 11.03 2.30
CA ASP A 325 -11.08 10.81 3.34
C ASP A 325 -10.64 9.83 4.45
N THR A 326 -9.43 9.26 4.40
CA THR A 326 -8.98 8.26 5.39
C THR A 326 -8.95 8.82 6.82
N ILE A 327 -8.35 9.99 7.03
CA ILE A 327 -8.29 10.61 8.38
C ILE A 327 -9.70 11.01 8.86
N PRO A 328 -10.53 11.73 8.07
CA PRO A 328 -11.92 11.99 8.45
C PRO A 328 -12.73 10.73 8.78
N ASN A 329 -12.60 9.66 7.99
CA ASN A 329 -13.29 8.39 8.23
C ASN A 329 -12.80 7.72 9.53
N LEU A 330 -11.52 7.82 9.84
CA LEU A 330 -10.96 7.28 11.08
C LEU A 330 -11.54 7.98 12.32
N PHE A 331 -11.72 9.31 12.28
CA PHE A 331 -12.43 10.06 13.33
C PHE A 331 -13.90 9.66 13.43
N ASP A 332 -14.63 9.57 12.31
CA ASP A 332 -16.04 9.14 12.30
C ASP A 332 -16.18 7.71 12.89
N ASP A 333 -15.21 6.83 12.63
CA ASP A 333 -15.16 5.47 13.18
C ASP A 333 -14.87 5.44 14.68
N TYR A 334 -13.97 6.30 15.15
CA TYR A 334 -13.68 6.47 16.57
C TYR A 334 -14.91 6.96 17.32
N ASP A 335 -15.61 7.98 16.79
CA ASP A 335 -16.81 8.56 17.39
C ASP A 335 -17.94 7.52 17.52
N ARG A 336 -18.06 6.65 16.51
CA ARG A 336 -18.99 5.53 16.53
C ARG A 336 -18.67 4.52 17.65
N CYS A 337 -17.40 4.21 17.88
CA CYS A 337 -16.99 3.29 18.95
C CYS A 337 -17.15 3.94 20.34
N LEU A 338 -16.83 5.23 20.48
CA LEU A 338 -17.05 5.99 21.71
C LEU A 338 -18.55 6.07 22.06
N ASN A 339 -19.41 6.29 21.06
CA ASN A 339 -20.86 6.25 21.26
C ASN A 339 -21.34 4.87 21.75
N ALA A 340 -20.80 3.78 21.18
CA ALA A 340 -21.12 2.43 21.62
C ALA A 340 -20.67 2.15 23.07
N TYR A 341 -19.51 2.67 23.47
CA TYR A 341 -19.05 2.64 24.85
C TYR A 341 -20.00 3.38 25.80
N PHE A 342 -20.50 4.57 25.44
CA PHE A 342 -21.51 5.25 26.25
C PHE A 342 -22.84 4.49 26.33
N LEU A 343 -23.30 3.87 25.23
CA LEU A 343 -24.48 3.01 25.26
C LEU A 343 -24.30 1.82 26.22
N LYS A 344 -23.09 1.24 26.28
CA LYS A 344 -22.74 0.19 27.25
C LYS A 344 -22.83 0.71 28.68
N LEU A 345 -22.21 1.84 28.99
CA LEU A 345 -22.27 2.44 30.33
C LEU A 345 -23.69 2.78 30.79
N GLU A 346 -24.53 3.23 29.86
CA GLU A 346 -25.92 3.60 30.12
C GLU A 346 -26.88 2.40 30.18
N ASN A 347 -26.38 1.17 30.00
CA ASN A 347 -27.18 -0.05 29.84
C ASN A 347 -28.23 0.06 28.71
N LYS A 348 -27.88 0.75 27.62
CA LYS A 348 -28.74 1.01 26.44
C LYS A 348 -28.28 0.29 25.17
N LEU A 349 -27.43 -0.72 25.29
CA LEU A 349 -27.09 -1.56 24.14
C LEU A 349 -28.36 -2.29 23.64
N PRO A 350 -28.59 -2.36 22.31
CA PRO A 350 -29.64 -3.20 21.76
C PRO A 350 -29.50 -4.67 22.21
N LYS A 351 -30.60 -5.43 22.21
CA LYS A 351 -30.59 -6.86 22.61
C LYS A 351 -30.39 -7.83 21.44
N ASP A 352 -30.34 -7.32 20.22
CA ASP A 352 -30.21 -8.10 18.99
C ASP A 352 -28.74 -8.14 18.52
N LYS A 353 -28.53 -8.59 17.28
CA LYS A 353 -27.20 -8.62 16.66
C LYS A 353 -26.54 -7.24 16.58
N ALA A 354 -27.31 -6.15 16.48
CA ALA A 354 -26.74 -4.81 16.53
C ALA A 354 -26.17 -4.49 17.92
N GLY A 355 -26.76 -5.06 18.97
CA GLY A 355 -26.26 -5.08 20.34
C GLY A 355 -24.89 -5.72 20.48
N GLU A 356 -24.70 -6.91 19.88
CA GLU A 356 -23.42 -7.62 19.89
C GLU A 356 -22.31 -6.81 19.19
N VAL A 357 -22.62 -6.21 18.04
CA VAL A 357 -21.68 -5.34 17.31
C VAL A 357 -21.33 -4.10 18.11
N ALA A 358 -22.32 -3.45 18.73
CA ALA A 358 -22.09 -2.30 19.59
C ALA A 358 -21.27 -2.67 20.85
N ALA A 359 -21.48 -3.84 21.43
CA ALA A 359 -20.66 -4.34 22.52
C ALA A 359 -19.20 -4.57 22.10
N ASP A 360 -18.96 -5.09 20.90
CA ASP A 360 -17.61 -5.22 20.33
C ASP A 360 -16.98 -3.85 20.06
N TYR A 361 -17.72 -2.87 19.54
CA TYR A 361 -17.23 -1.50 19.37
C TYR A 361 -16.90 -0.82 20.71
N ALA A 362 -17.73 -1.00 21.73
CA ALA A 362 -17.46 -0.52 23.08
C ALA A 362 -16.15 -1.13 23.63
N ARG A 363 -15.95 -2.45 23.43
CA ARG A 363 -14.73 -3.13 23.87
C ARG A 363 -13.49 -2.67 23.09
N ILE A 364 -13.61 -2.42 21.79
CA ILE A 364 -12.52 -1.81 21.00
C ILE A 364 -12.14 -0.45 21.59
N MET A 365 -13.13 0.37 21.96
CA MET A 365 -12.87 1.67 22.59
C MET A 365 -12.15 1.50 23.94
N GLU A 366 -12.61 0.61 24.81
CA GLU A 366 -11.96 0.30 26.10
C GLU A 366 -10.49 -0.13 25.91
N LEU A 367 -10.21 -1.00 24.93
CA LEU A 367 -8.86 -1.44 24.62
C LEU A 367 -8.00 -0.35 23.93
N SER A 368 -8.64 0.65 23.32
CA SER A 368 -8.01 1.80 22.67
C SER A 368 -7.77 2.97 23.63
N GLU A 369 -8.03 2.79 24.93
CA GLU A 369 -7.84 3.81 25.95
C GLU A 369 -6.35 4.25 26.04
N VAL A 370 -6.09 5.53 25.76
CA VAL A 370 -4.80 6.18 26.06
C VAL A 370 -4.92 7.01 27.34
N LYS A 371 -5.96 7.83 27.44
CA LYS A 371 -6.39 8.54 28.66
C LYS A 371 -7.68 7.93 29.17
N LEU A 372 -7.91 7.99 30.48
CA LEU A 372 -9.12 7.45 31.11
C LEU A 372 -10.39 7.88 30.35
N LEU A 373 -11.15 6.89 29.87
CA LEU A 373 -12.38 7.17 29.12
C LEU A 373 -13.42 7.84 30.03
N PRO A 374 -14.13 8.86 29.52
CA PRO A 374 -15.15 9.57 30.28
C PRO A 374 -16.24 8.60 30.77
N LYS A 375 -16.71 8.77 32.00
CA LYS A 375 -17.77 7.93 32.57
C LYS A 375 -19.17 8.47 32.31
N THR A 376 -19.26 9.69 31.78
CA THR A 376 -20.49 10.36 31.38
C THR A 376 -20.42 10.68 29.88
N ARG A 377 -21.58 10.65 29.22
CA ARG A 377 -21.68 10.95 27.79
C ARG A 377 -21.32 12.41 27.52
N LEU A 378 -20.41 12.61 26.57
CA LEU A 378 -19.99 13.92 26.10
C LEU A 378 -20.57 14.23 24.71
N TYR A 379 -20.77 15.52 24.43
CA TYR A 379 -20.96 15.99 23.05
C TYR A 379 -19.63 15.92 22.29
N ILE A 380 -19.64 15.32 21.10
CA ILE A 380 -18.44 15.10 20.30
C ILE A 380 -18.50 15.96 19.02
N PRO A 381 -17.75 17.08 18.95
CA PRO A 381 -17.67 17.90 17.75
C PRO A 381 -17.11 17.10 16.55
N ARG A 382 -17.92 16.90 15.52
CA ARG A 382 -17.55 16.04 14.38
C ARG A 382 -16.36 16.61 13.60
N PHE A 383 -15.32 15.79 13.40
CA PHE A 383 -14.07 16.20 12.73
C PHE A 383 -14.29 16.74 11.31
N ARG A 384 -15.13 16.09 10.49
CA ARG A 384 -15.43 16.53 9.12
C ARG A 384 -16.07 17.91 9.09
N THR A 385 -16.94 18.20 10.05
CA THR A 385 -17.57 19.53 10.19
C THR A 385 -16.54 20.58 10.56
N ILE A 386 -15.65 20.29 11.51
CA ILE A 386 -14.52 21.16 11.89
C ILE A 386 -13.64 21.48 10.66
N ALA A 387 -13.22 20.45 9.92
CA ALA A 387 -12.39 20.62 8.74
C ALA A 387 -13.08 21.51 7.67
N ASN A 388 -14.37 21.32 7.44
CA ASN A 388 -15.14 22.14 6.49
C ASN A 388 -15.29 23.60 6.95
N LEU A 389 -15.54 23.84 8.24
CA LEU A 389 -15.66 25.20 8.79
C LEU A 389 -14.32 25.96 8.74
N LEU A 390 -13.22 25.30 9.08
CA LEU A 390 -11.88 25.87 8.95
C LEU A 390 -11.57 26.19 7.49
N LYS A 391 -11.98 25.32 6.56
CA LYS A 391 -11.82 25.53 5.12
C LYS A 391 -12.63 26.72 4.61
N SER A 392 -13.85 26.91 5.08
CA SER A 392 -14.69 28.06 4.74
C SER A 392 -14.28 29.36 5.46
N LYS A 393 -13.14 29.36 6.17
CA LYS A 393 -12.64 30.48 6.99
C LYS A 393 -13.67 30.97 8.03
N ASN A 394 -14.51 30.07 8.52
CA ASN A 394 -15.36 30.38 9.66
C ASN A 394 -14.50 30.32 10.93
N ASN A 395 -14.43 31.43 11.65
CA ASN A 395 -13.55 31.56 12.81
C ASN A 395 -14.25 31.25 14.14
N ASP A 396 -15.58 31.07 14.16
CA ASP A 396 -16.36 30.87 15.39
C ASP A 396 -16.89 29.44 15.52
N LEU A 397 -15.96 28.49 15.70
CA LEU A 397 -16.29 27.07 15.83
C LEU A 397 -16.99 26.75 17.16
N ILE A 398 -16.68 27.47 18.24
CA ILE A 398 -17.28 27.24 19.56
C ILE A 398 -18.78 27.51 19.48
N ASN A 399 -19.16 28.71 19.04
CA ASN A 399 -20.57 29.10 18.93
C ASN A 399 -21.34 28.19 17.96
N PHE A 400 -20.72 27.76 16.85
CA PHE A 400 -21.32 26.79 15.93
C PHE A 400 -21.73 25.49 16.66
N PHE A 401 -20.81 24.92 17.44
CA PHE A 401 -21.08 23.67 18.15
C PHE A 401 -21.96 23.86 19.39
N GLU A 402 -21.92 25.00 20.08
CA GLU A 402 -22.84 25.33 21.17
C GLU A 402 -24.27 25.51 20.66
N THR A 403 -24.45 26.16 19.51
CA THR A 403 -25.74 26.26 18.82
C THR A 403 -26.26 24.89 18.42
N GLN A 404 -25.40 24.03 17.87
CA GLN A 404 -25.77 22.66 17.50
C GLN A 404 -26.13 21.79 18.72
N LYS A 405 -25.39 21.94 19.83
CA LYS A 405 -25.64 21.25 21.11
C LYS A 405 -26.88 21.79 21.83
N LYS A 406 -27.25 23.06 21.58
CA LYS A 406 -28.28 23.84 22.31
C LYS A 406 -27.90 24.15 23.77
N SER A 407 -26.61 24.14 24.08
CA SER A 407 -26.06 24.53 25.38
C SER A 407 -24.58 24.85 25.23
N GLU A 408 -23.98 25.48 26.23
CA GLU A 408 -22.53 25.67 26.28
C GLU A 408 -21.76 24.33 26.24
N LEU A 409 -20.57 24.35 25.64
CA LEU A 409 -19.66 23.21 25.68
C LEU A 409 -19.00 23.14 27.06
N ALA A 410 -19.00 21.95 27.66
CA ALA A 410 -18.27 21.67 28.89
C ALA A 410 -16.75 21.76 28.64
N ALA A 411 -15.95 21.85 29.72
CA ALA A 411 -14.50 21.99 29.62
C ALA A 411 -13.85 20.84 28.83
N GLU A 412 -14.31 19.60 29.05
CA GLU A 412 -13.83 18.42 28.35
C GLU A 412 -14.20 18.42 26.86
N GLU A 413 -15.39 18.93 26.51
CA GLU A 413 -15.86 19.02 25.13
C GLU A 413 -15.12 20.13 24.37
N LYS A 414 -14.79 21.23 25.05
CA LYS A 414 -13.91 22.30 24.52
C LYS A 414 -12.51 21.76 24.24
N ALA A 415 -11.95 20.97 25.15
CA ALA A 415 -10.65 20.32 24.94
C ALA A 415 -10.66 19.36 23.73
N ILE A 416 -11.74 18.58 23.54
CA ILE A 416 -11.92 17.72 22.36
C ILE A 416 -11.98 18.57 21.08
N LEU A 417 -12.72 19.69 21.10
CA LEU A 417 -12.80 20.61 19.96
C LEU A 417 -11.42 21.18 19.59
N GLU A 418 -10.67 21.65 20.58
CA GLU A 418 -9.32 22.22 20.38
C GLU A 418 -8.34 21.21 19.79
N GLU A 419 -8.32 19.98 20.30
CA GLU A 419 -7.48 18.91 19.77
C GLU A 419 -7.87 18.58 18.31
N ARG A 420 -9.17 18.45 18.02
CA ARG A 420 -9.64 18.20 16.66
C ARG A 420 -9.33 19.35 15.71
N ILE A 421 -9.37 20.60 16.16
CA ILE A 421 -8.97 21.77 15.36
C ILE A 421 -7.48 21.67 15.00
N LYS A 422 -6.61 21.32 15.96
CA LYS A 422 -5.18 21.12 15.70
C LYS A 422 -4.95 20.10 14.59
N TYR A 423 -5.56 18.92 14.70
CA TYR A 423 -5.39 17.86 13.70
C TYR A 423 -6.11 18.12 12.38
N ALA A 424 -7.23 18.84 12.39
CA ALA A 424 -7.91 19.29 11.18
C ALA A 424 -7.04 20.27 10.37
N LYS A 425 -6.30 21.16 11.04
CA LYS A 425 -5.33 22.05 10.37
C LYS A 425 -4.21 21.25 9.69
N ILE A 426 -3.62 20.27 10.39
CA ILE A 426 -2.58 19.39 9.84
C ILE A 426 -3.14 18.60 8.63
N TYR A 427 -4.33 18.04 8.77
CA TYR A 427 -5.03 17.33 7.70
C TYR A 427 -5.24 18.22 6.46
N LEU A 428 -5.82 19.41 6.63
CA LEU A 428 -6.09 20.34 5.53
C LEU A 428 -4.81 20.77 4.81
N GLU A 429 -3.75 21.07 5.56
CA GLU A 429 -2.48 21.55 5.00
C GLU A 429 -1.74 20.49 4.17
N LYS A 430 -1.75 19.23 4.62
CA LYS A 430 -0.85 18.20 4.09
C LYS A 430 -1.54 17.05 3.36
N TYR A 431 -2.78 16.74 3.70
CA TYR A 431 -3.40 15.46 3.33
C TYR A 431 -4.79 15.58 2.71
N SER A 432 -5.41 16.76 2.75
CA SER A 432 -6.62 17.00 1.95
C SER A 432 -6.27 16.88 0.46
N GLN A 433 -7.10 16.18 -0.31
CA GLN A 433 -6.89 15.88 -1.74
C GLN A 433 -6.74 17.14 -2.63
N GLU A 434 -6.96 18.33 -2.07
CA GLU A 434 -7.12 19.57 -2.84
C GLU A 434 -5.84 20.40 -3.01
N LYS A 435 -4.65 19.88 -2.71
CA LYS A 435 -3.40 20.51 -3.20
C LYS A 435 -3.26 20.45 -4.74
N THR A 436 -4.19 19.82 -5.45
CA THR A 436 -4.20 19.78 -6.93
C THR A 436 -5.61 19.83 -7.53
N GLU A 437 -6.51 20.66 -6.99
CA GLU A 437 -7.75 21.01 -7.71
C GLU A 437 -8.00 22.52 -7.72
N LEU A 438 -7.07 23.26 -8.35
CA LEU A 438 -7.47 24.35 -9.23
C LEU A 438 -7.85 23.73 -10.59
N ILE A 439 -8.85 22.85 -10.59
CA ILE A 439 -9.48 22.43 -11.84
C ILE A 439 -10.23 23.66 -12.34
N LYS A 440 -9.76 24.20 -13.47
CA LYS A 440 -10.55 25.07 -14.33
C LYS A 440 -11.90 24.38 -14.51
N THR A 441 -12.96 24.99 -14.00
CA THR A 441 -14.35 24.57 -14.20
C THR A 441 -14.62 24.41 -15.70
N GLU A 442 -14.52 23.18 -16.21
CA GLU A 442 -15.20 22.81 -17.44
C GLU A 442 -16.69 22.88 -17.16
N LYS A 443 -17.41 23.68 -17.96
CA LYS A 443 -18.85 23.86 -17.82
C LYS A 443 -19.54 22.52 -17.99
N PHE A 444 -20.18 22.04 -16.93
CA PHE A 444 -21.07 20.89 -16.98
C PHE A 444 -22.20 21.13 -17.98
N ILE A 445 -22.37 20.19 -18.91
CA ILE A 445 -23.45 20.20 -19.91
C ILE A 445 -24.43 19.09 -19.53
N ALA A 446 -25.64 19.47 -19.11
CA ALA A 446 -26.70 18.51 -18.84
C ALA A 446 -27.20 17.87 -20.15
N SER A 447 -27.40 16.55 -20.15
CA SER A 447 -28.11 15.82 -21.22
C SER A 447 -29.58 16.23 -21.30
N ASP A 448 -30.26 15.92 -22.40
CA ASP A 448 -31.67 16.30 -22.57
C ASP A 448 -32.59 15.65 -21.53
N LEU A 449 -32.30 14.41 -21.12
CA LEU A 449 -33.01 13.74 -20.03
C LEU A 449 -32.76 14.41 -18.66
N GLN A 450 -31.54 14.90 -18.43
CA GLN A 450 -31.21 15.67 -17.22
C GLN A 450 -31.88 17.05 -17.22
N LYS A 451 -31.98 17.73 -18.38
CA LYS A 451 -32.71 18.99 -18.51
C LYS A 451 -34.21 18.81 -18.24
N GLU A 452 -34.81 17.76 -18.80
CA GLU A 452 -36.23 17.44 -18.56
C GLU A 452 -36.49 17.16 -17.07
N PHE A 453 -35.64 16.35 -16.45
CA PHE A 453 -35.69 16.09 -15.01
C PHE A 453 -35.57 17.36 -14.15
N LEU A 454 -34.64 18.27 -14.47
CA LEU A 454 -34.47 19.53 -13.76
C LEU A 454 -35.71 20.42 -13.91
N LEU A 455 -36.26 20.55 -15.11
CA LEU A 455 -37.49 21.33 -15.36
C LEU A 455 -38.69 20.77 -14.60
N GLN A 456 -38.86 19.45 -14.57
CA GLN A 456 -39.93 18.79 -13.80
C GLN A 456 -39.74 19.01 -12.29
N SER A 457 -38.49 18.91 -11.81
CA SER A 457 -38.14 19.15 -10.41
C SER A 457 -38.45 20.57 -9.98
N ILE A 458 -38.07 21.56 -10.77
CA ILE A 458 -38.37 22.97 -10.52
C ILE A 458 -39.88 23.21 -10.47
N LYS A 459 -40.63 22.65 -11.43
CA LYS A 459 -42.09 22.78 -11.49
C LYS A 459 -42.74 22.23 -10.23
N ARG A 460 -42.33 21.05 -9.77
CA ARG A 460 -42.88 20.41 -8.57
C ARG A 460 -42.46 21.13 -7.29
N LEU A 461 -41.19 21.54 -7.18
CA LEU A 461 -40.70 22.30 -6.03
C LEU A 461 -41.47 23.62 -5.87
N LYS A 462 -41.77 24.34 -6.96
CA LYS A 462 -42.58 25.57 -6.93
C LYS A 462 -44.01 25.37 -6.39
N CYS A 463 -44.54 24.15 -6.44
CA CYS A 463 -45.88 23.82 -5.95
C CYS A 463 -45.91 23.36 -4.48
N LEU A 464 -44.78 23.36 -3.77
CA LEU A 464 -44.74 22.98 -2.36
C LEU A 464 -45.38 24.05 -1.46
N ASN A 465 -46.26 23.62 -0.56
CA ASN A 465 -46.92 24.49 0.43
C ASN A 465 -45.96 24.98 1.53
N SER A 466 -44.92 24.20 1.85
CA SER A 466 -43.87 24.57 2.80
C SER A 466 -42.50 24.44 2.12
N LYS A 467 -41.80 25.57 2.02
CA LYS A 467 -40.51 25.69 1.33
C LYS A 467 -39.31 25.42 2.27
N ASP A 468 -39.60 25.10 3.53
CA ASP A 468 -38.62 25.00 4.62
C ASP A 468 -38.53 23.55 5.16
N ASN A 469 -39.35 22.64 4.62
CA ASN A 469 -39.43 21.25 5.03
C ASN A 469 -38.51 20.37 4.18
N LYS A 470 -37.34 20.01 4.73
CA LYS A 470 -36.32 19.22 4.03
C LYS A 470 -36.79 17.82 3.60
N GLU A 471 -37.67 17.18 4.36
CA GLU A 471 -38.22 15.86 4.01
C GLU A 471 -39.16 15.95 2.79
N GLN A 472 -40.02 16.97 2.72
CA GLN A 472 -40.91 17.20 1.58
C GLN A 472 -40.14 17.57 0.31
N ILE A 473 -39.10 18.40 0.44
CA ILE A 473 -38.21 18.76 -0.67
C ILE A 473 -37.51 17.50 -1.21
N GLN A 474 -36.97 16.67 -0.31
CA GLN A 474 -36.28 15.43 -0.69
C GLN A 474 -37.24 14.46 -1.39
N GLN A 475 -38.46 14.28 -0.87
CA GLN A 475 -39.47 13.41 -1.48
C GLN A 475 -39.87 13.91 -2.87
N THR A 476 -40.07 15.22 -3.04
CA THR A 476 -40.43 15.84 -4.32
C THR A 476 -39.40 15.54 -5.41
N ILE A 477 -38.10 15.59 -5.07
CA ILE A 477 -37.03 15.26 -6.01
C ILE A 477 -37.06 13.77 -6.38
N PHE A 478 -37.30 12.87 -5.43
CA PHE A 478 -37.46 11.44 -5.73
C PHE A 478 -38.65 11.15 -6.65
N GLU A 479 -39.76 11.90 -6.53
CA GLU A 479 -40.90 11.78 -7.43
C GLU A 479 -40.59 12.30 -8.84
N SER A 480 -39.79 13.36 -8.96
CA SER A 480 -39.27 13.84 -10.26
C SER A 480 -38.38 12.79 -10.94
N ILE A 481 -37.53 12.08 -10.18
CA ILE A 481 -36.70 10.99 -10.70
C ILE A 481 -37.58 9.87 -11.27
N LYS A 482 -38.61 9.45 -10.51
CA LYS A 482 -39.53 8.39 -10.95
C LYS A 482 -40.31 8.77 -12.21
N SER A 483 -40.72 10.02 -12.34
CA SER A 483 -41.55 10.48 -13.47
C SER A 483 -40.77 10.80 -14.75
N SER A 484 -39.47 11.08 -14.65
CA SER A 484 -38.59 11.36 -15.80
C SER A 484 -37.85 10.12 -16.34
N GLY A 485 -37.91 8.98 -15.64
CA GLY A 485 -37.24 7.74 -16.06
C GLY A 485 -35.71 7.78 -15.98
N ILE A 486 -35.13 8.86 -15.45
CA ILE A 486 -33.69 9.02 -15.26
C ILE A 486 -33.19 8.15 -14.11
N LYS A 487 -31.99 7.57 -14.27
CA LYS A 487 -31.36 6.79 -13.22
C LYS A 487 -31.04 7.69 -12.02
N PRO A 488 -31.28 7.25 -10.76
CA PRO A 488 -31.05 8.09 -9.58
C PRO A 488 -29.64 8.70 -9.51
N LYS A 489 -28.61 7.96 -9.91
CA LYS A 489 -27.22 8.45 -9.93
C LYS A 489 -27.03 9.65 -10.85
N GLU A 490 -27.64 9.64 -12.03
CA GLU A 490 -27.54 10.72 -13.02
C GLU A 490 -28.37 11.94 -12.60
N ALA A 491 -29.50 11.69 -11.94
CA ALA A 491 -30.41 12.71 -11.41
C ALA A 491 -29.81 13.48 -10.23
N PHE A 492 -29.23 12.76 -9.28
CA PHE A 492 -28.53 13.40 -8.17
C PHE A 492 -27.26 14.10 -8.65
N GLY A 493 -26.51 13.49 -9.57
CA GLY A 493 -25.33 14.10 -10.17
C GLY A 493 -25.61 15.45 -10.80
N VAL A 494 -26.66 15.57 -11.62
CA VAL A 494 -27.03 16.86 -12.26
C VAL A 494 -27.46 17.91 -11.23
N ILE A 495 -28.27 17.54 -10.22
CA ILE A 495 -28.68 18.50 -9.17
C ILE A 495 -27.48 19.01 -8.37
N TYR A 496 -26.58 18.13 -7.92
CA TYR A 496 -25.39 18.56 -7.18
C TYR A 496 -24.51 19.45 -8.04
N GLN A 497 -24.38 19.13 -9.33
CA GLN A 497 -23.52 19.91 -10.20
C GLN A 497 -24.11 21.30 -10.44
N THR A 498 -25.44 21.40 -10.59
CA THR A 498 -26.15 22.67 -10.76
C THR A 498 -26.15 23.51 -9.49
N LEU A 499 -26.32 22.91 -8.31
CA LEU A 499 -26.37 23.63 -7.03
C LEU A 499 -24.99 23.97 -6.46
N THR A 500 -23.99 23.13 -6.69
CA THR A 500 -22.69 23.19 -5.98
C THR A 500 -21.46 23.05 -6.88
N GLY A 501 -21.64 22.75 -8.16
CA GLY A 501 -20.54 22.49 -9.10
C GLY A 501 -19.87 21.11 -8.93
N LYS A 502 -20.43 20.23 -8.11
CA LYS A 502 -19.88 18.89 -7.79
C LYS A 502 -20.83 17.77 -8.21
N SER A 503 -20.32 16.57 -8.44
CA SER A 503 -21.15 15.42 -8.85
C SER A 503 -21.84 14.68 -7.70
N PHE A 504 -21.60 15.09 -6.45
CA PHE A 504 -22.15 14.51 -5.23
C PHE A 504 -22.22 15.55 -4.10
N GLY A 505 -23.01 15.28 -3.06
CA GLY A 505 -23.16 16.17 -1.91
C GLY A 505 -24.05 15.62 -0.80
N PRO A 506 -24.38 16.44 0.23
CA PRO A 506 -25.30 16.07 1.32
C PRO A 506 -26.73 15.88 0.80
N LYS A 507 -27.68 15.40 1.62
CA LYS A 507 -29.07 15.19 1.16
C LYS A 507 -29.62 16.47 0.51
N ILE A 508 -30.26 16.34 -0.66
CA ILE A 508 -30.77 17.49 -1.44
C ILE A 508 -31.72 18.37 -0.63
N GLY A 509 -32.57 17.77 0.20
CA GLY A 509 -33.44 18.52 1.10
C GLY A 509 -32.68 19.42 2.07
N GLU A 510 -31.55 18.97 2.61
CA GLU A 510 -30.69 19.76 3.50
C GLU A 510 -29.93 20.81 2.70
N LEU A 511 -29.37 20.43 1.55
CA LEU A 511 -28.63 21.33 0.67
C LEU A 511 -29.45 22.52 0.17
N ILE A 512 -30.71 22.31 -0.22
CA ILE A 512 -31.61 23.37 -0.69
C ILE A 512 -31.95 24.36 0.43
N ILE A 513 -32.08 23.87 1.67
CA ILE A 513 -32.30 24.71 2.84
C ILE A 513 -31.05 25.53 3.16
N ASP A 514 -29.86 24.90 3.11
CA ASP A 514 -28.58 25.56 3.36
C ASP A 514 -28.26 26.64 2.32
N ILE A 515 -28.65 26.44 1.06
CA ILE A 515 -28.48 27.43 -0.03
C ILE A 515 -29.55 28.53 0.04
N GLY A 516 -30.72 28.24 0.62
CA GLY A 516 -31.93 29.05 0.57
C GLY A 516 -32.81 28.66 -0.62
N PHE A 517 -34.09 28.40 -0.38
CA PHE A 517 -35.01 27.78 -1.34
C PHE A 517 -35.13 28.54 -2.68
N GLU A 518 -35.35 29.86 -2.64
CA GLU A 518 -35.49 30.68 -3.85
C GLU A 518 -34.18 30.74 -4.65
N LYS A 519 -33.04 30.85 -3.96
CA LYS A 519 -31.71 30.84 -4.58
C LYS A 519 -31.39 29.48 -5.20
N ALA A 520 -31.78 28.39 -4.55
CA ALA A 520 -31.65 27.05 -5.11
C ALA A 520 -32.51 26.87 -6.37
N LEU A 521 -33.73 27.43 -6.39
CA LEU A 521 -34.57 27.42 -7.60
C LEU A 521 -33.97 28.25 -8.74
N GLU A 522 -33.38 29.41 -8.46
CA GLU A 522 -32.64 30.20 -9.44
C GLU A 522 -31.45 29.42 -10.02
N LEU A 523 -30.68 28.76 -9.17
CA LEU A 523 -29.55 27.93 -9.61
C LEU A 523 -30.00 26.74 -10.47
N LEU A 524 -31.15 26.14 -10.14
CA LEU A 524 -31.74 25.05 -10.92
C LEU A 524 -32.29 25.51 -12.27
N HIS A 525 -32.71 26.78 -12.42
CA HIS A 525 -33.18 27.37 -13.68
C HIS A 525 -32.02 27.52 -14.67
N PHE A 526 -31.83 26.49 -15.50
CA PHE A 526 -30.88 26.50 -16.62
C PHE A 526 -31.36 27.50 -17.70
N ASP A 527 -30.57 28.54 -17.98
CA ASP A 527 -30.88 29.56 -19.00
C ASP A 527 -30.75 28.96 -20.42
N THR A 528 -31.87 28.85 -21.14
CA THR A 528 -31.96 28.22 -22.47
C THR A 528 -31.54 29.14 -23.62
N ASN A 529 -31.15 30.40 -23.37
CA ASN A 529 -31.05 31.43 -24.41
C ASN A 529 -29.65 31.93 -24.77
N ASN A 530 -28.57 31.28 -24.33
CA ASN A 530 -27.22 31.60 -24.82
C ASN A 530 -26.63 30.46 -25.66
N HIS A 531 -27.32 30.15 -26.76
CA HIS A 531 -26.76 29.38 -27.86
C HIS A 531 -25.95 30.30 -28.78
N LYS A 532 -24.63 30.34 -28.55
CA LYS A 532 -23.65 30.49 -29.63
C LYS A 532 -22.83 29.19 -29.67
N PRO A 533 -22.70 28.53 -30.83
CA PRO A 533 -21.98 27.27 -30.90
C PRO A 533 -20.50 27.54 -30.64
N ILE A 534 -20.00 27.05 -29.51
CA ILE A 534 -18.57 26.93 -29.26
C ILE A 534 -18.31 25.46 -28.94
N THR A 535 -17.89 24.76 -29.97
CA THR A 535 -17.25 23.44 -29.94
C THR A 535 -16.00 23.49 -29.07
N ASN A 536 -15.90 22.60 -28.07
CA ASN A 536 -14.68 21.80 -27.76
C ASN A 536 -14.80 21.08 -26.40
N ASN A 537 -15.46 19.92 -26.39
CA ASN A 537 -14.86 18.74 -25.76
C ASN A 537 -14.10 18.04 -26.88
N GLN A 538 -12.88 18.49 -27.19
CA GLN A 538 -12.08 17.81 -28.20
C GLN A 538 -11.52 16.55 -27.57
N THR A 539 -12.20 15.43 -27.76
CA THR A 539 -11.56 14.11 -27.81
C THR A 539 -10.34 14.26 -28.73
N LEU A 540 -9.15 13.87 -28.26
CA LEU A 540 -7.91 14.02 -29.05
C LEU A 540 -7.98 13.19 -30.33
N TYR A 541 -8.75 12.10 -30.29
CA TYR A 541 -9.02 11.23 -31.41
C TYR A 541 -10.52 10.96 -31.57
N PRO A 542 -11.01 10.90 -32.81
CA PRO A 542 -12.38 10.49 -33.08
C PRO A 542 -12.58 9.00 -32.76
N ASP A 543 -13.85 8.57 -32.74
CA ASP A 543 -14.16 7.15 -32.74
C ASP A 543 -13.66 6.50 -34.04
N PHE A 544 -12.97 5.38 -33.91
CA PHE A 544 -12.46 4.64 -35.05
C PHE A 544 -13.58 3.74 -35.59
N THR A 545 -14.18 4.15 -36.71
CA THR A 545 -15.39 3.52 -37.25
C THR A 545 -15.12 2.50 -38.36
N ASP A 546 -13.88 2.36 -38.84
CA ASP A 546 -13.55 1.41 -39.89
C ASP A 546 -13.45 -0.03 -39.37
N LYS A 547 -14.60 -0.70 -39.36
CA LYS A 547 -14.73 -2.11 -38.99
C LYS A 547 -13.99 -3.06 -39.94
N LYS A 548 -13.55 -2.60 -41.11
CA LYS A 548 -12.70 -3.41 -42.00
C LYS A 548 -11.28 -3.50 -41.46
N ILE A 549 -10.87 -2.58 -40.59
CA ILE A 549 -9.55 -2.61 -39.94
C ILE A 549 -9.64 -3.27 -38.58
N PHE A 550 -10.47 -2.76 -37.66
CA PHE A 550 -10.54 -3.29 -36.29
C PHE A 550 -11.94 -3.20 -35.69
N SER A 551 -12.30 -4.18 -34.87
CA SER A 551 -13.50 -4.14 -34.03
C SER A 551 -13.31 -4.93 -32.73
N ILE A 552 -14.24 -4.77 -31.78
CA ILE A 552 -14.29 -5.55 -30.54
C ILE A 552 -15.49 -6.51 -30.64
N ASP A 553 -15.28 -7.77 -30.27
CA ASP A 553 -16.35 -8.77 -30.29
C ASP A 553 -17.42 -8.46 -29.24
N VAL A 554 -18.69 -8.76 -29.56
CA VAL A 554 -19.84 -8.45 -28.71
C VAL A 554 -19.73 -9.11 -27.33
N GLU A 555 -19.20 -10.33 -27.24
CA GLU A 555 -19.06 -11.00 -25.95
C GLU A 555 -17.93 -10.39 -25.11
N VAL A 556 -16.89 -9.85 -25.76
CA VAL A 556 -15.85 -9.06 -25.08
C VAL A 556 -16.43 -7.73 -24.60
N ALA A 557 -17.19 -7.03 -25.43
CA ALA A 557 -17.80 -5.75 -25.08
C ALA A 557 -18.77 -5.90 -23.89
N LYS A 558 -19.58 -6.97 -23.89
CA LYS A 558 -20.46 -7.31 -22.76
C LYS A 558 -19.68 -7.62 -21.47
N LYS A 559 -18.61 -8.41 -21.56
CA LYS A 559 -17.82 -8.80 -20.37
C LYS A 559 -17.01 -7.64 -19.82
N TYR A 560 -16.49 -6.78 -20.70
CA TYR A 560 -15.60 -5.66 -20.35
C TYR A 560 -16.05 -4.35 -21.02
N PRO A 561 -17.18 -3.75 -20.58
CA PRO A 561 -17.75 -2.55 -21.22
C PRO A 561 -16.86 -1.31 -21.10
N SER A 562 -15.87 -1.34 -20.21
CA SER A 562 -14.87 -0.29 -20.01
C SER A 562 -13.75 -0.28 -21.07
N ILE A 563 -13.70 -1.26 -21.98
CA ILE A 563 -12.59 -1.34 -22.95
C ILE A 563 -12.60 -0.14 -23.90
N ASN A 564 -11.44 0.49 -24.04
CA ASN A 564 -11.17 1.52 -25.03
C ASN A 564 -9.85 1.16 -25.72
N ILE A 565 -9.89 0.88 -27.02
CA ILE A 565 -8.68 0.52 -27.78
C ILE A 565 -8.29 1.66 -28.69
N GLY A 566 -7.09 2.18 -28.51
CA GLY A 566 -6.48 3.09 -29.47
C GLY A 566 -5.95 2.32 -30.67
N ILE A 567 -6.28 2.78 -31.88
CA ILE A 567 -5.80 2.23 -33.14
C ILE A 567 -5.10 3.34 -33.91
N ALA A 568 -3.95 3.04 -34.52
CA ALA A 568 -3.36 3.87 -35.55
C ALA A 568 -2.70 3.04 -36.64
N ILE A 569 -2.77 3.55 -37.88
CA ILE A 569 -2.04 3.04 -39.03
C ILE A 569 -1.01 4.09 -39.42
N ILE A 570 0.27 3.69 -39.41
CA ILE A 570 1.38 4.54 -39.84
C ILE A 570 2.05 3.87 -41.04
N LYS A 571 2.10 4.59 -42.16
CA LYS A 571 2.63 4.13 -43.44
C LYS A 571 4.05 4.64 -43.67
N ASN A 572 4.81 3.92 -44.49
CA ASN A 572 6.15 4.33 -44.92
C ASN A 572 7.16 4.58 -43.79
N VAL A 573 7.08 3.83 -42.69
CA VAL A 573 8.08 3.87 -41.60
C VAL A 573 9.40 3.24 -42.04
N ASN A 574 10.51 3.83 -41.60
CA ASN A 574 11.87 3.33 -41.78
C ASN A 574 12.43 2.85 -40.43
N ILE A 575 12.23 1.57 -40.14
CA ILE A 575 12.62 0.96 -38.87
C ILE A 575 14.08 0.49 -38.96
N LYS A 576 14.90 0.95 -38.02
CA LYS A 576 16.31 0.59 -37.92
C LYS A 576 16.55 -0.30 -36.71
N LYS A 577 17.71 -0.97 -36.68
CA LYS A 577 18.11 -1.79 -35.54
C LYS A 577 18.22 -0.97 -34.24
N SER A 578 18.73 0.26 -34.32
CA SER A 578 18.81 1.21 -33.21
C SER A 578 18.97 2.65 -33.71
N ASP A 579 18.73 3.62 -32.81
CA ASP A 579 18.97 5.04 -33.04
C ASP A 579 19.58 5.67 -31.78
N PRO A 580 20.78 6.28 -31.85
CA PRO A 580 21.46 6.81 -30.66
C PRO A 580 20.66 7.88 -29.90
N ASN A 581 19.84 8.67 -30.59
CA ASN A 581 19.03 9.72 -29.96
C ASN A 581 17.82 9.12 -29.24
N LEU A 582 17.23 8.05 -29.77
CA LEU A 582 16.19 7.29 -29.06
C LEU A 582 16.77 6.59 -27.83
N THR A 583 17.94 5.95 -27.97
CA THR A 583 18.64 5.32 -26.86
C THR A 583 19.00 6.33 -25.77
N ALA A 584 19.42 7.54 -26.14
CA ALA A 584 19.66 8.63 -25.19
C ALA A 584 18.37 9.06 -24.45
N GLU A 585 17.25 9.23 -25.16
CA GLU A 585 15.97 9.60 -24.53
C GLU A 585 15.47 8.49 -23.57
N ILE A 586 15.61 7.22 -23.96
CA ILE A 586 15.31 6.07 -23.11
C ILE A 586 16.20 6.06 -21.86
N ASN A 587 17.51 6.24 -22.02
CA ASN A 587 18.44 6.26 -20.90
C ASN A 587 18.17 7.43 -19.95
N GLN A 588 17.83 8.60 -20.48
CA GLN A 588 17.41 9.75 -19.68
C GLN A 588 16.13 9.45 -18.89
N PHE A 589 15.15 8.79 -19.52
CA PHE A 589 13.95 8.34 -18.82
C PHE A 589 14.33 7.35 -17.70
N ILE A 590 15.12 6.31 -18.00
CA ILE A 590 15.60 5.33 -17.01
C ILE A 590 16.31 6.01 -15.83
N GLN A 591 17.18 6.98 -16.09
CA GLN A 591 17.86 7.76 -15.06
C GLN A 591 16.89 8.58 -14.20
N SER A 592 15.86 9.19 -14.79
CA SER A 592 14.83 9.90 -14.03
C SER A 592 13.96 8.98 -13.17
N GLN A 593 13.94 7.68 -13.49
CA GLN A 593 13.30 6.62 -12.71
C GLN A 593 14.22 6.00 -11.65
N SER A 594 15.21 6.74 -11.13
CA SER A 594 16.16 6.25 -10.10
C SER A 594 15.51 5.78 -8.78
N HIS A 595 14.28 6.20 -8.53
CA HIS A 595 13.46 5.82 -7.37
C HIS A 595 12.51 4.64 -7.67
N LEU A 596 12.45 4.17 -8.91
CA LEU A 596 11.53 3.12 -9.34
C LEU A 596 11.93 1.79 -8.69
N SER A 597 11.06 1.28 -7.84
CA SER A 597 11.21 -0.02 -7.19
C SER A 597 10.06 -0.93 -7.57
N ASN A 598 10.22 -2.24 -7.33
CA ASN A 598 9.12 -3.20 -7.46
C ASN A 598 7.88 -2.78 -6.64
N GLU A 599 8.07 -2.04 -5.56
CA GLU A 599 6.99 -1.55 -4.69
C GLU A 599 6.25 -0.36 -5.32
N VAL A 600 6.97 0.57 -5.95
CA VAL A 600 6.38 1.68 -6.72
C VAL A 600 5.54 1.15 -7.88
N ILE A 601 6.07 0.18 -8.64
CA ILE A 601 5.38 -0.43 -9.78
C ILE A 601 4.08 -1.12 -9.34
N ASN A 602 4.10 -1.76 -8.17
CA ASN A 602 2.91 -2.42 -7.62
C ASN A 602 1.78 -1.43 -7.25
N SER A 603 2.07 -0.14 -7.11
CA SER A 603 1.10 0.90 -6.73
C SER A 603 0.41 1.57 -7.92
N TYR A 604 0.90 1.36 -9.15
CA TYR A 604 0.31 1.98 -10.33
C TYR A 604 -1.11 1.41 -10.60
N PRO A 605 -2.16 2.25 -10.67
CA PRO A 605 -3.52 1.81 -10.94
C PRO A 605 -3.66 1.00 -12.23
N GLU A 606 -2.88 1.35 -13.26
CA GLU A 606 -2.85 0.67 -14.55
C GLU A 606 -2.31 -0.77 -14.40
N VAL A 607 -1.25 -0.95 -13.61
CA VAL A 607 -0.67 -2.27 -13.32
C VAL A 607 -1.66 -3.15 -12.55
N LEU A 608 -2.35 -2.59 -11.55
CA LEU A 608 -3.39 -3.31 -10.80
C LEU A 608 -4.57 -3.70 -11.70
N THR A 609 -4.96 -2.81 -12.61
CA THR A 609 -5.97 -3.05 -13.64
C THR A 609 -5.62 -4.23 -14.53
N TYR A 610 -4.39 -4.31 -15.05
CA TYR A 610 -3.99 -5.45 -15.88
C TYR A 610 -3.89 -6.75 -15.08
N ARG A 611 -3.45 -6.71 -13.80
CA ARG A 611 -3.45 -7.90 -12.94
C ARG A 611 -4.85 -8.44 -12.69
N LYS A 612 -5.84 -7.55 -12.52
CA LYS A 612 -7.26 -7.93 -12.43
C LYS A 612 -7.69 -8.66 -13.70
N LEU A 613 -7.40 -8.09 -14.88
CA LEU A 613 -7.70 -8.74 -16.16
C LEU A 613 -7.02 -10.11 -16.28
N TYR A 614 -5.76 -10.25 -15.87
CA TYR A 614 -5.03 -11.52 -15.92
C TYR A 614 -5.65 -12.57 -15.00
N LYS A 615 -6.11 -12.15 -13.81
CA LYS A 615 -6.86 -13.01 -12.90
C LYS A 615 -8.18 -13.47 -13.53
N ASP A 616 -8.88 -12.59 -14.23
CA ASP A 616 -10.14 -12.92 -14.93
C ASP A 616 -9.94 -13.89 -16.10
N MET A 617 -8.74 -13.89 -16.71
CA MET A 617 -8.32 -14.88 -17.71
C MET A 617 -7.82 -16.21 -17.08
N GLY A 618 -7.69 -16.28 -15.75
CA GLY A 618 -7.17 -17.45 -15.04
C GLY A 618 -5.64 -17.61 -15.14
N LEU A 619 -4.91 -16.50 -15.24
CA LEU A 619 -3.45 -16.47 -15.32
C LEU A 619 -2.82 -16.09 -13.99
N ASP A 620 -1.70 -16.74 -13.66
CA ASP A 620 -0.80 -16.26 -12.60
C ASP A 620 0.09 -15.13 -13.14
N TRP A 621 -0.27 -13.90 -12.77
CA TRP A 621 0.45 -12.71 -13.19
C TRP A 621 1.88 -12.62 -12.60
N HIS A 622 2.21 -13.39 -11.55
CA HIS A 622 3.59 -13.48 -11.05
C HIS A 622 4.51 -14.19 -12.06
N SER A 623 3.98 -15.19 -12.77
CA SER A 623 4.68 -15.91 -13.83
C SER A 623 4.63 -15.17 -15.18
N LYS A 624 3.51 -14.52 -15.50
CA LYS A 624 3.26 -13.81 -16.76
C LYS A 624 2.83 -12.38 -16.48
N ARG A 625 3.77 -11.44 -16.52
CA ARG A 625 3.52 -10.03 -16.17
C ARG A 625 3.02 -9.23 -17.38
N PRO A 626 2.01 -8.35 -17.21
CA PRO A 626 1.62 -7.38 -18.23
C PRO A 626 2.80 -6.54 -18.71
N SER A 627 2.78 -6.10 -19.97
CA SER A 627 3.87 -5.35 -20.63
C SER A 627 4.38 -4.16 -19.80
N PRO A 628 3.52 -3.24 -19.29
CA PRO A 628 3.96 -2.12 -18.46
C PRO A 628 4.73 -2.57 -17.21
N GLU A 629 4.21 -3.58 -16.50
CA GLU A 629 4.86 -4.11 -15.30
C GLU A 629 6.19 -4.79 -15.65
N ALA A 630 6.24 -5.57 -16.73
CA ALA A 630 7.44 -6.29 -17.13
C ALA A 630 8.59 -5.33 -17.48
N LEU A 631 8.31 -4.26 -18.22
CA LEU A 631 9.30 -3.25 -18.63
C LEU A 631 9.81 -2.44 -17.43
N LEU A 632 8.90 -1.89 -16.62
CA LEU A 632 9.26 -1.10 -15.44
C LEU A 632 10.08 -1.92 -14.43
N ARG A 633 9.78 -3.20 -14.25
CA ARG A 633 10.55 -4.07 -13.34
C ARG A 633 11.99 -4.28 -13.81
N ARG A 634 12.25 -4.28 -15.12
CA ARG A 634 13.63 -4.38 -15.62
C ARG A 634 14.44 -3.15 -15.22
N ILE A 635 13.83 -1.96 -15.28
CA ILE A 635 14.43 -0.71 -14.80
C ILE A 635 14.70 -0.81 -13.29
N ALA A 636 13.70 -1.20 -12.51
CA ALA A 636 13.83 -1.34 -11.05
C ALA A 636 14.90 -2.37 -10.62
N LEU A 637 15.21 -3.35 -11.48
CA LEU A 637 16.26 -4.35 -11.24
C LEU A 637 17.62 -3.96 -11.80
N GLY A 638 17.77 -2.75 -12.36
CA GLY A 638 19.02 -2.29 -12.98
C GLY A 638 19.40 -3.05 -14.26
N LYS A 639 18.45 -3.76 -14.88
CA LYS A 639 18.70 -4.61 -16.07
C LYS A 639 18.58 -3.86 -17.40
N GLY A 640 18.27 -2.57 -17.37
CA GLY A 640 17.97 -1.77 -18.56
C GLY A 640 16.82 -2.35 -19.40
N LEU A 641 16.64 -1.82 -20.61
CA LEU A 641 15.66 -2.35 -21.57
C LEU A 641 16.33 -3.25 -22.60
N TYR A 642 15.49 -4.01 -23.30
CA TYR A 642 15.93 -4.67 -24.51
C TYR A 642 16.12 -3.61 -25.60
N GLU A 643 17.11 -3.83 -26.48
CA GLU A 643 17.28 -3.06 -27.70
C GLU A 643 16.78 -3.93 -28.87
N ILE A 644 15.55 -3.66 -29.31
CA ILE A 644 14.86 -4.51 -30.29
C ILE A 644 15.01 -3.89 -31.68
N ASN A 645 14.36 -2.75 -31.89
CA ASN A 645 14.41 -1.90 -33.08
C ASN A 645 13.77 -0.54 -32.74
N THR A 646 13.99 0.47 -33.57
CA THR A 646 13.55 1.84 -33.29
C THR A 646 12.04 1.99 -33.07
N CYS A 647 11.19 1.16 -33.69
CA CYS A 647 9.75 1.24 -33.49
C CYS A 647 9.33 0.63 -32.15
N VAL A 648 9.84 -0.57 -31.84
CA VAL A 648 9.53 -1.28 -30.60
C VAL A 648 10.03 -0.52 -29.39
N ASP A 649 11.26 -0.01 -29.46
CA ASP A 649 11.87 0.71 -28.35
C ASP A 649 11.18 2.07 -28.12
N ALA A 650 10.69 2.71 -29.19
CA ALA A 650 9.95 3.97 -29.11
C ALA A 650 8.59 3.81 -28.41
N TYR A 651 7.76 2.84 -28.80
CA TYR A 651 6.48 2.66 -28.09
C TYR A 651 6.69 2.10 -26.67
N ASN A 652 7.70 1.27 -26.43
CA ASN A 652 8.03 0.79 -25.08
C ASN A 652 8.37 1.95 -24.12
N LEU A 653 8.99 3.02 -24.62
CA LEU A 653 9.18 4.25 -23.85
C LEU A 653 7.85 4.86 -23.40
N ILE A 654 6.85 4.89 -24.28
CA ILE A 654 5.51 5.41 -23.98
C ILE A 654 4.75 4.48 -23.03
N VAL A 655 4.88 3.16 -23.20
CA VAL A 655 4.34 2.15 -22.27
C VAL A 655 4.83 2.42 -20.85
N MET A 656 6.12 2.73 -20.66
CA MET A 656 6.65 3.03 -19.34
C MET A 656 6.26 4.43 -18.83
N LYS A 657 6.07 5.42 -19.71
CA LYS A 657 5.65 6.78 -19.31
C LYS A 657 4.21 6.82 -18.81
N HIS A 658 3.30 6.08 -19.44
CA HIS A 658 1.85 6.12 -19.11
C HIS A 658 1.33 4.85 -18.46
N HIS A 659 2.16 3.81 -18.34
CA HIS A 659 1.79 2.50 -17.80
C HIS A 659 0.65 1.79 -18.57
N VAL A 660 0.39 2.19 -19.81
CA VAL A 660 -0.62 1.60 -20.69
C VAL A 660 0.06 0.67 -21.69
N SER A 661 -0.47 -0.54 -21.86
CA SER A 661 0.03 -1.55 -22.80
C SER A 661 -0.18 -1.09 -24.25
N ILE A 662 0.88 -1.26 -25.06
CA ILE A 662 0.92 -0.90 -26.47
C ILE A 662 1.55 -2.07 -27.24
N GLY A 663 0.91 -2.46 -28.34
CA GLY A 663 1.45 -3.40 -29.32
C GLY A 663 1.58 -2.75 -30.69
N ALA A 664 2.61 -3.13 -31.44
CA ALA A 664 2.83 -2.71 -32.82
C ALA A 664 2.99 -3.94 -33.73
N PHE A 665 2.32 -3.93 -34.87
CA PHE A 665 2.25 -5.08 -35.78
C PHE A 665 2.50 -4.67 -37.22
N ASP A 666 3.13 -5.55 -37.99
CA ASP A 666 3.35 -5.35 -39.43
C ASP A 666 2.02 -5.39 -40.19
N TYR A 667 1.57 -4.22 -40.67
CA TYR A 667 0.30 -4.04 -41.36
C TYR A 667 0.16 -4.99 -42.55
N ASN A 668 1.24 -5.19 -43.31
CA ASN A 668 1.21 -5.98 -44.54
C ASN A 668 1.15 -7.50 -44.29
N LYS A 669 1.47 -7.92 -43.06
CA LYS A 669 1.36 -9.32 -42.63
C LYS A 669 0.03 -9.65 -41.95
N LEU A 670 -0.73 -8.65 -41.54
CA LEU A 670 -2.09 -8.82 -41.01
C LEU A 670 -3.09 -9.11 -42.14
N LYS A 671 -4.08 -9.96 -41.84
CA LYS A 671 -5.24 -10.21 -42.72
C LYS A 671 -6.50 -9.62 -42.09
N PHE A 672 -6.80 -8.39 -42.48
CA PHE A 672 -7.95 -7.64 -41.98
C PHE A 672 -9.31 -8.27 -42.36
N PRO A 673 -10.37 -8.06 -41.56
CA PRO A 673 -10.41 -7.24 -40.34
C PRO A 673 -9.74 -7.92 -39.15
N THR A 674 -9.20 -7.11 -38.25
CA THR A 674 -8.76 -7.57 -36.94
C THR A 674 -9.87 -7.42 -35.90
N LEU A 675 -9.82 -8.26 -34.87
CA LEU A 675 -10.86 -8.40 -33.87
C LEU A 675 -10.26 -8.72 -32.51
N LEU A 676 -10.65 -7.97 -31.48
CA LEU A 676 -10.41 -8.35 -30.09
C LEU A 676 -11.51 -9.32 -29.63
N ARG A 677 -11.17 -10.58 -29.37
CA ARG A 677 -12.14 -11.62 -29.00
C ARG A 677 -11.58 -12.68 -28.06
N PHE A 678 -12.47 -13.49 -27.50
CA PHE A 678 -12.11 -14.76 -26.88
C PHE A 678 -11.71 -15.79 -27.97
N PRO A 679 -10.66 -16.61 -27.73
CA PRO A 679 -10.27 -17.68 -28.62
C PRO A 679 -11.33 -18.79 -28.73
N LYS A 680 -11.44 -19.36 -29.92
CA LYS A 680 -12.25 -20.56 -30.20
C LYS A 680 -11.45 -21.82 -29.81
N ALA A 681 -12.17 -22.90 -29.54
CA ALA A 681 -11.55 -24.17 -29.17
C ALA A 681 -10.56 -24.65 -30.23
N GLY A 682 -9.34 -25.01 -29.81
CA GLY A 682 -8.29 -25.51 -30.68
C GLY A 682 -7.43 -24.46 -31.36
N GLU A 683 -7.72 -23.16 -31.19
CA GLU A 683 -6.85 -22.10 -31.72
C GLU A 683 -5.50 -22.05 -30.99
N GLU A 684 -4.44 -21.78 -31.73
CA GLU A 684 -3.07 -21.63 -31.25
C GLU A 684 -2.31 -20.55 -32.02
N THR A 685 -1.19 -20.09 -31.47
CA THR A 685 -0.32 -19.11 -32.12
C THR A 685 1.15 -19.40 -31.83
N LEU A 686 2.03 -19.16 -32.81
CA LEU A 686 3.47 -19.27 -32.62
C LEU A 686 4.04 -17.91 -32.16
N LEU A 687 4.37 -17.83 -30.88
CA LEU A 687 4.83 -16.59 -30.23
C LEU A 687 6.31 -16.32 -30.48
N LEU A 688 6.71 -15.04 -30.41
CA LEU A 688 8.12 -14.64 -30.49
C LEU A 688 8.96 -15.34 -29.42
N GLY A 689 10.03 -15.99 -29.86
CA GLY A 689 10.98 -16.72 -29.02
C GLY A 689 10.66 -18.21 -28.80
N ASP A 690 9.47 -18.66 -29.21
CA ASP A 690 9.05 -20.05 -29.07
C ASP A 690 9.29 -20.86 -30.36
N LYS A 691 9.52 -22.18 -30.22
CA LYS A 691 9.66 -23.10 -31.36
C LYS A 691 8.36 -23.82 -31.72
N GLU A 692 7.46 -23.95 -30.74
CA GLU A 692 6.20 -24.67 -30.86
C GLU A 692 5.02 -23.72 -30.61
N PRO A 693 3.85 -23.94 -31.26
CA PRO A 693 2.65 -23.14 -31.02
C PRO A 693 2.16 -23.19 -29.56
N THR A 694 1.71 -22.05 -29.05
CA THR A 694 1.01 -21.93 -27.77
C THR A 694 -0.49 -22.00 -28.00
N LYS A 695 -1.16 -22.93 -27.31
CA LYS A 695 -2.62 -23.07 -27.35
C LYS A 695 -3.31 -22.02 -26.50
N TYR A 696 -4.38 -21.46 -27.04
CA TYR A 696 -5.24 -20.54 -26.31
C TYR A 696 -6.21 -21.27 -25.37
N LYS A 697 -6.60 -20.62 -24.28
CA LYS A 697 -7.77 -20.96 -23.47
C LYS A 697 -8.97 -20.12 -23.91
N SER A 698 -10.17 -20.64 -23.71
CA SER A 698 -11.42 -19.91 -23.97
C SER A 698 -11.59 -18.67 -23.09
N THR A 699 -10.85 -18.58 -21.98
CA THR A 699 -10.85 -17.42 -21.08
C THR A 699 -9.84 -16.34 -21.47
N ASP A 700 -8.91 -16.64 -22.38
CA ASP A 700 -7.88 -15.69 -22.79
C ASP A 700 -8.51 -14.55 -23.61
N LEU A 701 -7.96 -13.35 -23.50
CA LEU A 701 -8.33 -12.21 -24.34
C LEU A 701 -7.15 -11.88 -25.26
N ALA A 702 -7.38 -11.88 -26.56
CA ALA A 702 -6.32 -11.65 -27.55
C ALA A 702 -6.88 -11.03 -28.83
N TYR A 703 -5.96 -10.48 -29.63
CA TYR A 703 -6.30 -9.94 -30.93
C TYR A 703 -6.08 -10.97 -32.03
N PHE A 704 -7.06 -11.04 -32.93
CA PHE A 704 -7.09 -11.98 -34.05
C PHE A 704 -7.22 -11.23 -35.36
N ASP A 705 -6.57 -11.73 -36.40
CA ASP A 705 -6.88 -11.40 -37.79
C ASP A 705 -7.61 -12.59 -38.44
N GLN A 706 -7.83 -12.58 -39.75
CA GLN A 706 -8.50 -13.68 -40.45
C GLN A 706 -7.73 -15.01 -40.44
N ILE A 707 -6.42 -15.01 -40.19
CA ILE A 707 -5.61 -16.23 -40.12
C ILE A 707 -5.60 -16.79 -38.70
N GLY A 708 -5.50 -15.93 -37.69
CA GLY A 708 -5.44 -16.36 -36.30
C GLY A 708 -4.96 -15.27 -35.35
N GLY A 709 -4.65 -15.68 -34.12
CA GLY A 709 -4.22 -14.75 -33.08
C GLY A 709 -2.82 -14.18 -33.37
N TYR A 710 -2.69 -12.86 -33.33
CA TYR A 710 -1.43 -12.17 -33.61
C TYR A 710 -0.73 -11.66 -32.34
N ASN A 711 -1.34 -11.88 -31.17
CA ASN A 711 -0.75 -11.75 -29.84
C ASN A 711 -1.49 -12.68 -28.85
N ILE A 712 -1.06 -12.67 -27.59
CA ILE A 712 -1.75 -13.37 -26.50
C ILE A 712 -1.88 -12.47 -25.26
N TYR A 713 -2.89 -12.75 -24.42
CA TYR A 713 -3.16 -12.10 -23.13
C TYR A 713 -3.15 -10.57 -23.16
N PHE A 714 -3.87 -9.99 -24.13
CA PHE A 714 -4.06 -8.54 -24.27
C PHE A 714 -2.71 -7.79 -24.39
N ASN A 715 -2.00 -8.06 -25.49
CA ASN A 715 -0.63 -7.57 -25.79
C ASN A 715 0.46 -7.95 -24.76
N TYR A 716 0.41 -9.16 -24.21
CA TYR A 716 1.52 -9.71 -23.42
C TYR A 716 2.74 -10.07 -24.29
N ARG A 717 2.48 -10.73 -25.42
CA ARG A 717 3.49 -11.23 -26.34
C ARG A 717 2.92 -11.40 -27.74
N ASP A 718 3.71 -11.00 -28.73
CA ASP A 718 3.31 -11.01 -30.14
C ASP A 718 3.59 -12.34 -30.83
N ALA A 719 2.84 -12.62 -31.89
CA ALA A 719 3.09 -13.74 -32.79
C ALA A 719 4.25 -13.44 -33.73
N GLN A 720 5.03 -14.47 -34.10
CA GLN A 720 6.15 -14.33 -35.04
C GLN A 720 5.70 -13.86 -36.43
N ARG A 721 4.49 -14.25 -36.84
CA ARG A 721 3.96 -13.94 -38.18
C ARG A 721 3.81 -12.44 -38.41
N THR A 722 3.45 -11.67 -37.39
CA THR A 722 3.02 -10.26 -37.50
C THR A 722 3.94 -9.30 -36.78
N CYS A 723 5.04 -9.80 -36.20
CA CYS A 723 5.99 -8.97 -35.48
C CYS A 723 6.61 -7.90 -36.39
N VAL A 724 6.89 -6.74 -35.79
CA VAL A 724 7.59 -5.65 -36.45
C VAL A 724 9.08 -6.00 -36.60
N THR A 725 9.61 -5.76 -37.80
CA THR A 725 11.02 -5.98 -38.16
C THR A 725 11.58 -4.76 -38.87
N GLU A 726 12.90 -4.71 -39.10
CA GLU A 726 13.54 -3.66 -39.90
C GLU A 726 13.03 -3.59 -41.36
N LYS A 727 12.39 -4.66 -41.85
CA LYS A 727 11.75 -4.70 -43.18
C LYS A 727 10.31 -4.18 -43.18
N THR A 728 9.71 -4.01 -42.02
CA THR A 728 8.34 -3.49 -41.90
C THR A 728 8.31 -2.04 -42.37
N ARG A 729 7.33 -1.72 -43.22
CA ARG A 729 7.13 -0.37 -43.80
C ARG A 729 5.82 0.27 -43.38
N ASP A 730 4.85 -0.54 -42.98
CA ASP A 730 3.56 -0.09 -42.52
C ASP A 730 3.23 -0.80 -41.20
N ILE A 731 2.73 -0.06 -40.22
CA ILE A 731 2.43 -0.61 -38.89
C ILE A 731 0.99 -0.31 -38.44
N VAL A 732 0.43 -1.22 -37.66
CA VAL A 732 -0.79 -1.02 -36.87
C VAL A 732 -0.42 -0.97 -35.39
N LEU A 733 -0.94 0.01 -34.67
CA LEU A 733 -0.83 0.11 -33.22
C LEU A 733 -2.13 -0.34 -32.53
N ASN A 734 -1.98 -1.02 -31.40
CA ASN A 734 -3.06 -1.32 -30.45
C ASN A 734 -2.69 -0.75 -29.06
N ILE A 735 -3.49 0.17 -28.52
CA ILE A 735 -3.29 0.78 -27.18
C ILE A 735 -4.43 0.31 -26.27
N ASP A 736 -4.10 -0.36 -25.18
CA ASP A 736 -5.04 -1.20 -24.43
C ASP A 736 -5.62 -0.53 -23.17
N GLY A 737 -6.80 0.09 -23.27
CA GLY A 737 -7.56 0.56 -22.12
C GLY A 737 -8.60 -0.45 -21.64
N VAL A 738 -8.65 -0.71 -20.34
CA VAL A 738 -9.67 -1.55 -19.68
C VAL A 738 -9.81 -1.13 -18.20
N TYR A 739 -10.96 -1.37 -17.59
CA TYR A 739 -11.29 -0.99 -16.21
C TYR A 739 -11.01 0.47 -15.89
N ASP A 740 -9.95 0.75 -15.11
CA ASP A 740 -9.62 2.07 -14.61
C ASP A 740 -8.75 2.88 -15.59
N ILE A 741 -8.31 2.27 -16.71
CA ILE A 741 -7.61 2.98 -17.78
C ILE A 741 -8.66 3.66 -18.68
N SER A 742 -8.79 4.97 -18.50
CA SER A 742 -9.81 5.79 -19.15
C SER A 742 -9.49 6.09 -20.62
N ARG A 743 -10.52 6.41 -21.42
CA ARG A 743 -10.35 6.85 -22.82
C ARG A 743 -9.33 7.99 -22.99
N PRO A 744 -9.32 9.06 -22.17
CA PRO A 744 -8.28 10.09 -22.27
C PRO A 744 -6.85 9.58 -22.07
N GLN A 745 -6.63 8.59 -21.19
CA GLN A 745 -5.31 7.97 -21.02
C GLN A 745 -4.91 7.17 -22.27
N VAL A 746 -5.85 6.46 -22.90
CA VAL A 746 -5.64 5.75 -24.16
C VAL A 746 -5.33 6.73 -25.30
N GLU A 747 -6.10 7.82 -25.41
CA GLU A 747 -5.90 8.87 -26.40
C GLU A 747 -4.53 9.56 -26.26
N LYS A 748 -4.13 9.88 -25.01
CA LYS A 748 -2.82 10.46 -24.73
C LYS A 748 -1.69 9.49 -25.09
N SER A 749 -1.82 8.23 -24.71
CA SER A 749 -0.83 7.19 -25.02
C SER A 749 -0.73 6.94 -26.53
N LEU A 750 -1.86 6.94 -27.24
CA LEU A 750 -1.93 6.84 -28.70
C LEU A 750 -1.21 8.01 -29.38
N LYS A 751 -1.50 9.25 -28.93
CA LYS A 751 -0.85 10.45 -29.44
C LYS A 751 0.67 10.38 -29.30
N GLU A 752 1.15 10.17 -28.08
CA GLU A 752 2.59 10.17 -27.81
C GLU A 752 3.30 8.98 -28.48
N SER A 753 2.62 7.84 -28.66
CA SER A 753 3.14 6.70 -29.43
C SER A 753 3.34 7.03 -30.89
N ILE A 754 2.35 7.66 -31.52
CA ILE A 754 2.44 8.13 -32.90
C ILE A 754 3.60 9.13 -33.04
N GLU A 755 3.64 10.14 -32.17
CA GLU A 755 4.65 11.20 -32.21
C GLU A 755 6.07 10.64 -32.08
N ILE A 756 6.30 9.73 -31.13
CA ILE A 756 7.63 9.17 -30.92
C ILE A 756 8.04 8.21 -32.04
N ILE A 757 7.12 7.42 -32.58
CA ILE A 757 7.42 6.52 -33.70
C ILE A 757 7.73 7.35 -34.95
N VAL A 758 6.93 8.37 -35.27
CA VAL A 758 7.19 9.24 -36.42
C VAL A 758 8.50 10.01 -36.25
N LYS A 759 8.83 10.46 -35.04
CA LYS A 759 10.10 11.13 -34.74
C LYS A 759 11.32 10.27 -35.07
N TYR A 760 11.30 8.98 -34.74
CA TYR A 760 12.48 8.10 -34.86
C TYR A 760 12.47 7.14 -36.05
N CYS A 761 11.30 6.83 -36.59
CA CYS A 761 11.11 5.94 -37.74
C CYS A 761 10.60 6.68 -38.98
N GLY A 762 10.17 7.95 -38.88
CA GLY A 762 9.46 8.63 -39.96
C GLY A 762 8.08 8.03 -40.21
N GLY A 763 7.58 8.21 -41.43
CA GLY A 763 6.27 7.71 -41.87
C GLY A 763 5.14 8.73 -41.69
N GLU A 764 3.97 8.37 -42.20
CA GLU A 764 2.77 9.20 -42.25
C GLU A 764 1.60 8.48 -41.59
N VAL A 765 0.84 9.19 -40.75
CA VAL A 765 -0.33 8.64 -40.07
C VAL A 765 -1.50 8.63 -41.05
N GLU A 766 -1.89 7.44 -41.50
CA GLU A 766 -3.02 7.26 -42.43
C GLU A 766 -4.35 7.38 -41.69
N SER A 767 -4.44 6.80 -40.49
CA SER A 767 -5.62 6.91 -39.63
C SER A 767 -5.27 6.67 -38.17
N ALA A 768 -6.03 7.27 -37.27
CA ALA A 768 -5.93 7.04 -35.83
C ALA A 768 -7.28 7.34 -35.15
N GLY A 769 -7.65 6.54 -34.14
CA GLY A 769 -8.94 6.66 -33.47
C GLY A 769 -9.09 5.71 -32.28
N ILE A 770 -10.22 5.83 -31.58
CA ILE A 770 -10.58 4.97 -30.44
C ILE A 770 -11.77 4.07 -30.78
N VAL A 771 -11.65 2.76 -30.54
CA VAL A 771 -12.82 1.84 -30.53
C VAL A 771 -13.23 1.59 -29.09
N SER A 772 -14.47 1.95 -28.74
CA SER A 772 -14.99 1.82 -27.37
C SER A 772 -16.00 0.67 -27.28
N ALA A 773 -15.82 -0.23 -26.31
CA ALA A 773 -16.75 -1.34 -26.07
C ALA A 773 -18.16 -0.86 -25.69
N ALA A 774 -18.29 0.29 -25.01
CA ALA A 774 -19.58 0.87 -24.65
C ALA A 774 -20.47 1.28 -25.84
N GLN A 775 -19.92 1.28 -27.07
CA GLN A 775 -20.62 1.65 -28.30
C GLN A 775 -21.07 0.43 -29.13
N ILE A 776 -20.76 -0.80 -28.66
CA ILE A 776 -21.02 -2.09 -29.32
C ILE A 776 -22.03 -2.85 -28.49
#